data_AF-A0A544YSJ5-F1
#
_entry.id   AF-A0A544YSJ5-F1
#
_cell.length_a   1.000
_cell.length_b   1.000
_cell.length_c   1.000
_cell.angle_alpha   90.00
_cell.angle_beta   90.00
_cell.angle_gamma   90.00
#
_symmetry.space_group_name_H-M   'P 1'
#
loop_
_entity.id
_entity.type
_entity.pdbx_description
1 polymer ?
#
loop_
_entity_poly.entity_id
_entity_poly.type
_entity_poly.pdbx_seq_one_letter_code
_entity_poly.pdbx_strand_id
1 'polypeptide(L)'
;MTSRLRPVWIPALVALLAVALGAVFVGCREAARAAADAPYKDPSLPVATRVDDLLSRMSLDDKVGQMTQADRSALTTISDVAAYRLGSILSGGGSAPSQNTPSSWADMYDNFQRQALSTPLGIPMIYGIDAVHGHNNVAGATIFPHNIGLGATRDPELVERIGQATAEEVSGTGIDWTFAPCLCVARNDRWGRTYESFSEDPQLVTQMTTIVDGFQNAGNAAILATAKHYVGDGGTTGGRDQGNTELSEADLRAIHLAPFKAAVQRGVGSVMVSYSSWNGVRMHGNHYLITDVLKRELGFTGFVVTDWAGIDQLDGQSGFTANEITTAVNAGIDMVMVPTDYKRFVTLLRQEVQAGRIATSRIDDANRRILTKKFELGLFEKPLTDRSYTSTVGSAAHRALAREAVRESLVLLKNAGNVLPLGKSGGKIFVAGKSADDIGNQSGGWTISWQGASGNITTGTTILQGIRDAVGSGTQVTYNRDGSGIDSSYRAAIAVVGETPYAEGQGDRTGSMGLDSTDLATLQRLKASGVPLVVVLVSGRPMDIAGQLDQWNALVAAWLPGTEGRGVADVLFGDHAPAGKLPMTWPRSADQEPINAGDGKQGLFEYGFGLTYTSASPSPSPSPSPSPSPSPSPSPSPSPPASPSPSPSPSPSPSPSPSPSPSASASAPTGGCVVTYKVNDWGGGFTADVTITNRSSSPVNGWRLQWTYAGNQRITGYWNSTITQSGQQVTASNAAWNGTIGANGGTAGFGFQGSYNGANPAPAAFTLNGAACTTG
;
A
#
# COMPACT_ATOMS: atom_id res chain seq x y z
N MET A 1 -76.54 -65.82 -25.53
CA MET A 1 -75.44 -65.65 -24.56
C MET A 1 -74.27 -65.00 -25.30
N THR A 2 -74.13 -63.66 -25.28
CA THR A 2 -73.38 -62.86 -24.26
C THR A 2 -71.89 -63.22 -24.23
N SER A 3 -70.90 -62.34 -24.29
CA SER A 3 -70.78 -60.89 -24.53
C SER A 3 -69.29 -60.61 -24.81
N ARG A 4 -68.96 -59.80 -25.82
CA ARG A 4 -67.57 -59.34 -26.07
C ARG A 4 -67.30 -58.08 -25.25
N LEU A 5 -66.43 -58.14 -24.25
CA LEU A 5 -65.88 -56.97 -23.55
C LEU A 5 -64.61 -56.50 -24.27
N ARG A 6 -64.61 -55.26 -24.76
CA ARG A 6 -63.43 -54.56 -25.28
C ARG A 6 -62.71 -53.85 -24.12
N PRO A 7 -61.36 -53.84 -24.06
CA PRO A 7 -60.64 -53.14 -23.00
C PRO A 7 -60.58 -51.64 -23.32
N VAL A 8 -61.39 -50.84 -22.62
CA VAL A 8 -61.49 -49.37 -22.78
C VAL A 8 -60.35 -48.61 -22.05
N TRP A 9 -59.40 -49.32 -21.41
CA TRP A 9 -58.48 -48.71 -20.45
C TRP A 9 -57.14 -48.22 -21.03
N ILE A 10 -56.78 -48.60 -22.26
CA ILE A 10 -55.50 -48.22 -22.89
C ILE A 10 -55.47 -46.74 -23.37
N PRO A 11 -56.50 -46.18 -24.06
CA PRO A 11 -56.43 -44.79 -24.50
C PRO A 11 -56.49 -43.78 -23.35
N ALA A 12 -57.13 -44.12 -22.23
CA ALA A 12 -57.18 -43.26 -21.05
C ALA A 12 -55.81 -43.12 -20.35
N LEU A 13 -55.02 -44.20 -20.29
CA LEU A 13 -53.70 -44.18 -19.68
C LEU A 13 -52.67 -43.38 -20.51
N VAL A 14 -52.75 -43.49 -21.84
CA VAL A 14 -51.88 -42.72 -22.76
C VAL A 14 -52.24 -41.23 -22.75
N ALA A 15 -53.52 -40.88 -22.64
CA ALA A 15 -53.95 -39.49 -22.49
C ALA A 15 -53.49 -38.87 -21.16
N LEU A 16 -53.56 -39.62 -20.05
CA LEU A 16 -53.06 -39.16 -18.74
C LEU A 16 -51.54 -38.98 -18.72
N LEU A 17 -50.77 -39.86 -19.37
CA LEU A 17 -49.32 -39.70 -19.48
C LEU A 17 -48.93 -38.50 -20.36
N ALA A 18 -49.66 -38.25 -21.46
CA ALA A 18 -49.42 -37.11 -22.34
C ALA A 18 -49.78 -35.78 -21.67
N VAL A 19 -50.84 -35.73 -20.85
CA VAL A 19 -51.21 -34.56 -20.04
C VAL A 19 -50.19 -34.31 -18.92
N ALA A 20 -49.69 -35.37 -18.27
CA ALA A 20 -48.65 -35.26 -17.24
C ALA A 20 -47.30 -34.78 -17.83
N LEU A 21 -46.87 -35.32 -18.97
CA LEU A 21 -45.68 -34.80 -19.67
C LEU A 21 -45.90 -33.37 -20.18
N GLY A 22 -47.08 -33.05 -20.72
CA GLY A 22 -47.43 -31.69 -21.14
C GLY A 22 -47.38 -30.67 -20.00
N ALA A 23 -47.90 -31.03 -18.82
CA ALA A 23 -47.85 -30.19 -17.62
C ALA A 23 -46.42 -29.99 -17.09
N VAL A 24 -45.56 -31.02 -17.17
CA VAL A 24 -44.13 -30.91 -16.82
C VAL A 24 -43.39 -30.02 -17.82
N PHE A 25 -43.67 -30.13 -19.13
CA PHE A 25 -43.07 -29.28 -20.15
C PHE A 25 -43.54 -27.81 -20.08
N VAL A 26 -44.81 -27.55 -19.74
CA VAL A 26 -45.34 -26.21 -19.52
C VAL A 26 -44.77 -25.59 -18.25
N GLY A 27 -44.72 -26.34 -17.13
CA GLY A 27 -44.11 -25.89 -15.88
C GLY A 27 -42.61 -25.61 -16.01
N CYS A 28 -41.87 -26.43 -16.76
CA CYS A 28 -40.46 -26.16 -17.09
C CYS A 28 -40.28 -24.92 -17.98
N ARG A 29 -41.22 -24.64 -18.90
CA ARG A 29 -41.18 -23.42 -19.73
C ARG A 29 -41.55 -22.17 -18.96
N GLU A 30 -42.51 -22.22 -18.03
CA GLU A 30 -42.86 -21.09 -17.16
C GLU A 30 -41.75 -20.79 -16.14
N ALA A 31 -41.12 -21.81 -15.54
CA ALA A 31 -39.97 -21.62 -14.65
C ALA A 31 -38.76 -21.03 -15.40
N ALA A 32 -38.49 -21.47 -16.64
CA ALA A 32 -37.44 -20.91 -17.48
C ALA A 32 -37.73 -19.47 -17.93
N ARG A 33 -39.01 -19.11 -18.14
CA ARG A 33 -39.44 -17.75 -18.50
C ARG A 33 -39.38 -16.81 -17.29
N ALA A 34 -39.83 -17.27 -16.11
CA ALA A 34 -39.72 -16.52 -14.85
C ALA A 34 -38.26 -16.28 -14.41
N ALA A 35 -37.30 -17.12 -14.82
CA ALA A 35 -35.87 -16.91 -14.60
C ALA A 35 -35.22 -15.92 -15.58
N ALA A 36 -35.85 -15.69 -16.75
CA ALA A 36 -35.46 -14.69 -17.73
C ALA A 36 -36.05 -13.30 -17.42
N ASP A 37 -37.20 -13.25 -16.76
CA ASP A 37 -37.94 -12.03 -16.39
C ASP A 37 -37.72 -11.60 -14.91
N ALA A 38 -36.62 -12.01 -14.27
CA ALA A 38 -36.38 -11.68 -12.87
C ALA A 38 -36.08 -10.17 -12.69
N PRO A 39 -36.79 -9.43 -11.80
CA PRO A 39 -36.62 -7.99 -11.62
C PRO A 39 -35.17 -7.55 -11.40
N TYR A 40 -34.34 -8.31 -10.68
CA TYR A 40 -32.93 -7.94 -10.50
C TYR A 40 -32.12 -7.90 -11.80
N LYS A 41 -32.58 -8.51 -12.89
CA LYS A 41 -31.94 -8.47 -14.21
C LYS A 41 -32.46 -7.33 -15.09
N ASP A 42 -33.49 -6.61 -14.69
CA ASP A 42 -34.04 -5.49 -15.45
C ASP A 42 -33.28 -4.19 -15.11
N PRO A 43 -32.46 -3.64 -16.02
CA PRO A 43 -31.69 -2.43 -15.76
C PRO A 43 -32.55 -1.17 -15.66
N SER A 44 -33.84 -1.22 -16.05
CA SER A 44 -34.76 -0.08 -15.93
C SER A 44 -35.32 0.12 -14.53
N LEU A 45 -35.19 -0.89 -13.65
CA LEU A 45 -35.69 -0.82 -12.28
C LEU A 45 -34.71 -0.10 -11.33
N PRO A 46 -35.21 0.58 -10.29
CA PRO A 46 -34.35 1.17 -9.27
C PRO A 46 -33.43 0.13 -8.61
N VAL A 47 -32.19 0.53 -8.31
CA VAL A 47 -31.19 -0.34 -7.66
C VAL A 47 -31.75 -1.02 -6.41
N ALA A 48 -32.45 -0.28 -5.54
CA ALA A 48 -33.03 -0.84 -4.32
C ALA A 48 -34.00 -2.00 -4.60
N THR A 49 -34.84 -1.87 -5.63
CA THR A 49 -35.77 -2.93 -6.06
C THR A 49 -35.03 -4.15 -6.60
N ARG A 50 -33.97 -3.93 -7.38
CA ARG A 50 -33.12 -5.02 -7.89
C ARG A 50 -32.41 -5.77 -6.76
N VAL A 51 -31.90 -5.03 -5.77
CA VAL A 51 -31.26 -5.60 -4.57
C VAL A 51 -32.26 -6.41 -3.74
N ASP A 52 -33.46 -5.89 -3.47
CA ASP A 52 -34.49 -6.61 -2.72
C ASP A 52 -34.91 -7.91 -3.40
N ASP A 53 -35.15 -7.86 -4.72
CA ASP A 53 -35.50 -9.04 -5.50
C ASP A 53 -34.37 -10.09 -5.47
N LEU A 54 -33.12 -9.67 -5.72
CA LEU A 54 -31.98 -10.58 -5.69
C LEU A 54 -31.77 -11.20 -4.30
N LEU A 55 -31.79 -10.38 -3.24
CA LEU A 55 -31.56 -10.83 -1.87
C LEU A 55 -32.62 -11.85 -1.41
N SER A 56 -33.85 -11.72 -1.90
CA SER A 56 -34.95 -12.67 -1.62
C SER A 56 -34.74 -14.05 -2.27
N ARG A 57 -33.92 -14.12 -3.32
CA ARG A 57 -33.62 -15.34 -4.10
C ARG A 57 -32.35 -16.05 -3.63
N MET A 58 -31.49 -15.35 -2.89
CA MET A 58 -30.19 -15.86 -2.45
C MET A 58 -30.33 -16.87 -1.31
N SER A 59 -29.65 -18.00 -1.47
CA SER A 59 -29.41 -18.93 -0.37
C SER A 59 -28.42 -18.33 0.64
N LEU A 60 -28.28 -18.95 1.82
CA LEU A 60 -27.23 -18.57 2.77
C LEU A 60 -25.84 -18.69 2.14
N ASP A 61 -25.61 -19.68 1.28
CA ASP A 61 -24.34 -19.89 0.61
C ASP A 61 -24.00 -18.78 -0.37
N ASP A 62 -24.99 -18.28 -1.11
CA ASP A 62 -24.81 -17.13 -1.99
C ASP A 62 -24.46 -15.89 -1.16
N LYS A 63 -25.14 -15.68 -0.02
CA LYS A 63 -24.92 -14.53 0.86
C LYS A 63 -23.55 -14.55 1.54
N VAL A 64 -23.10 -15.72 2.00
CA VAL A 64 -21.77 -15.92 2.58
C VAL A 64 -20.68 -15.76 1.52
N GLY A 65 -20.90 -16.30 0.32
CA GLY A 65 -20.01 -16.12 -0.82
C GLY A 65 -19.81 -14.65 -1.16
N GLN A 66 -20.89 -13.86 -1.21
CA GLN A 66 -20.80 -12.41 -1.46
C GLN A 66 -19.95 -11.64 -0.44
N MET A 67 -19.94 -12.07 0.82
CA MET A 67 -19.13 -11.46 1.90
C MET A 67 -17.66 -11.90 1.87
N THR A 68 -17.26 -12.76 0.93
CA THR A 68 -15.92 -13.33 0.85
C THR A 68 -15.13 -12.71 -0.29
N GLN A 69 -13.97 -12.15 0.02
CA GLN A 69 -12.97 -11.71 -0.95
C GLN A 69 -11.69 -12.55 -0.80
N ALA A 70 -11.26 -13.18 -1.89
CA ALA A 70 -10.05 -14.01 -1.92
C ALA A 70 -8.97 -13.41 -2.84
N ASP A 71 -7.68 -13.58 -2.51
CA ASP A 71 -6.62 -13.20 -3.43
C ASP A 71 -6.56 -14.19 -4.60
N ARG A 72 -6.35 -13.67 -5.81
CA ARG A 72 -6.27 -14.48 -7.04
C ARG A 72 -5.23 -15.59 -6.99
N SER A 73 -4.17 -15.44 -6.19
CA SER A 73 -3.09 -16.42 -6.06
C SER A 73 -3.45 -17.61 -5.17
N ALA A 74 -4.45 -17.46 -4.31
CA ALA A 74 -4.92 -18.52 -3.42
C ALA A 74 -5.96 -19.45 -4.06
N LEU A 75 -6.54 -19.07 -5.20
CA LEU A 75 -7.48 -19.91 -5.93
C LEU A 75 -6.79 -21.22 -6.35
N THR A 76 -7.31 -22.35 -5.90
CA THR A 76 -6.77 -23.68 -6.29
C THR A 76 -7.09 -23.93 -7.76
N THR A 77 -8.29 -23.55 -8.17
CA THR A 77 -8.74 -23.54 -9.56
C THR A 77 -9.58 -22.28 -9.80
N ILE A 78 -9.62 -21.78 -11.03
CA ILE A 78 -10.46 -20.61 -11.34
C ILE A 78 -11.95 -20.88 -11.07
N SER A 79 -12.38 -22.14 -11.14
CA SER A 79 -13.75 -22.56 -10.84
C SER A 79 -14.11 -22.42 -9.37
N ASP A 80 -13.15 -22.21 -8.46
CA ASP A 80 -13.45 -21.91 -7.06
C ASP A 80 -14.29 -20.63 -6.93
N VAL A 81 -14.14 -19.65 -7.83
CA VAL A 81 -15.00 -18.45 -7.90
C VAL A 81 -16.48 -18.84 -7.98
N ALA A 82 -16.82 -19.73 -8.91
CA ALA A 82 -18.18 -20.21 -9.06
C ALA A 82 -18.57 -21.15 -7.91
N ALA A 83 -17.71 -22.10 -7.53
CA ALA A 83 -18.02 -23.13 -6.54
C ALA A 83 -18.37 -22.56 -5.16
N TYR A 84 -17.70 -21.49 -4.74
CA TYR A 84 -17.92 -20.82 -3.46
C TYR A 84 -18.73 -19.52 -3.59
N ARG A 85 -19.26 -19.21 -4.78
CA ARG A 85 -20.07 -18.01 -5.05
C ARG A 85 -19.36 -16.73 -4.62
N LEU A 86 -18.03 -16.66 -4.82
CA LEU A 86 -17.19 -15.60 -4.28
C LEU A 86 -17.69 -14.23 -4.76
N GLY A 87 -17.91 -13.33 -3.80
CA GLY A 87 -18.37 -11.98 -4.07
C GLY A 87 -17.30 -11.11 -4.70
N SER A 88 -16.04 -11.36 -4.34
CA SER A 88 -14.93 -10.57 -4.81
C SER A 88 -13.65 -11.39 -4.93
N ILE A 89 -12.79 -10.96 -5.84
CA ILE A 89 -11.39 -11.36 -5.93
C ILE A 89 -10.53 -10.11 -5.78
N LEU A 90 -9.31 -10.25 -5.29
CA LEU A 90 -8.31 -9.18 -5.34
C LEU A 90 -6.97 -9.63 -5.90
N SER A 91 -6.14 -8.65 -6.20
CA SER A 91 -4.69 -8.80 -6.29
C SER A 91 -4.03 -7.98 -5.18
N GLY A 92 -3.36 -8.65 -4.24
CA GLY A 92 -2.43 -8.00 -3.33
C GLY A 92 -1.20 -7.45 -4.05
N GLY A 93 -0.34 -6.72 -3.32
CA GLY A 93 0.88 -6.12 -3.89
C GLY A 93 1.80 -7.14 -4.56
N GLY A 94 2.00 -7.02 -5.87
CA GLY A 94 2.78 -7.95 -6.69
C GLY A 94 2.02 -9.20 -7.17
N SER A 95 0.74 -9.36 -6.84
CA SER A 95 -0.11 -10.49 -7.27
C SER A 95 -0.62 -10.30 -8.71
N ALA A 96 0.32 -10.28 -9.65
CA ALA A 96 0.06 -10.10 -11.08
C ALA A 96 -0.26 -11.44 -11.81
N PRO A 97 -0.89 -11.41 -13.00
CA PRO A 97 -0.85 -12.53 -13.93
C PRO A 97 0.59 -12.85 -14.36
N SER A 98 0.82 -14.06 -14.88
CA SER A 98 2.16 -14.55 -15.25
C SER A 98 2.88 -13.66 -16.26
N GLN A 99 2.13 -13.08 -17.20
CA GLN A 99 2.56 -11.96 -18.02
C GLN A 99 1.95 -10.69 -17.44
N ASN A 100 2.76 -9.81 -16.88
CA ASN A 100 2.28 -8.53 -16.34
C ASN A 100 2.13 -7.52 -17.48
N THR A 101 1.04 -7.61 -18.23
CA THR A 101 0.67 -6.64 -19.27
C THR A 101 -0.80 -6.24 -19.12
N PRO A 102 -1.22 -5.03 -19.53
CA PRO A 102 -2.61 -4.59 -19.39
C PRO A 102 -3.62 -5.58 -19.99
N SER A 103 -3.33 -6.13 -21.17
CA SER A 103 -4.17 -7.13 -21.83
C SER A 103 -4.27 -8.45 -21.04
N SER A 104 -3.16 -8.91 -20.44
CA SER A 104 -3.15 -10.12 -19.63
C SER A 104 -3.96 -9.97 -18.34
N TRP A 105 -3.99 -8.76 -17.76
CA TRP A 105 -4.87 -8.44 -16.64
C TRP A 105 -6.34 -8.47 -17.06
N ALA A 106 -6.70 -7.83 -18.18
CA ALA A 106 -8.06 -7.87 -18.73
C ALA A 106 -8.53 -9.31 -19.02
N ASP A 107 -7.66 -10.14 -19.61
CA ASP A 107 -7.95 -11.55 -19.87
C ASP A 107 -8.18 -12.34 -18.57
N MET A 108 -7.35 -12.10 -17.54
CA MET A 108 -7.50 -12.73 -16.23
C MET A 108 -8.82 -12.34 -15.56
N TYR A 109 -9.14 -11.04 -15.54
CA TYR A 109 -10.39 -10.51 -15.01
C TYR A 109 -11.61 -11.13 -15.72
N ASP A 110 -11.64 -11.08 -17.05
CA ASP A 110 -12.75 -11.62 -17.86
C ASP A 110 -12.97 -13.12 -17.59
N ASN A 111 -11.89 -13.87 -17.39
CA ASN A 111 -11.96 -15.30 -17.09
C ASN A 111 -12.58 -15.58 -15.73
N PHE A 112 -12.20 -14.83 -14.68
CA PHE A 112 -12.84 -14.95 -13.37
C PHE A 112 -14.31 -14.51 -13.42
N GLN A 113 -14.61 -13.43 -14.14
CA GLN A 113 -15.97 -12.94 -14.26
C GLN A 113 -16.88 -13.97 -14.94
N ARG A 114 -16.42 -14.63 -16.02
CA ARG A 114 -17.17 -15.75 -16.64
C ARG A 114 -17.46 -16.89 -15.67
N GLN A 115 -16.58 -17.16 -14.69
CA GLN A 115 -16.86 -18.13 -13.63
C GLN A 115 -17.98 -17.61 -12.72
N ALA A 116 -17.92 -16.36 -12.24
CA ALA A 116 -18.97 -15.78 -11.40
C ALA A 116 -20.36 -15.78 -12.10
N LEU A 117 -20.39 -15.40 -13.37
CA LEU A 117 -21.61 -15.38 -14.19
C LEU A 117 -22.18 -16.78 -14.49
N SER A 118 -21.39 -17.85 -14.35
CA SER A 118 -21.88 -19.22 -14.56
C SER A 118 -22.69 -19.78 -13.38
N THR A 119 -22.73 -19.05 -12.25
CA THR A 119 -23.53 -19.44 -11.08
C THR A 119 -25.04 -19.33 -11.34
N PRO A 120 -25.91 -20.02 -10.57
CA PRO A 120 -27.36 -20.03 -10.83
C PRO A 120 -28.02 -18.64 -10.86
N LEU A 121 -27.55 -17.70 -10.04
CA LEU A 121 -28.04 -16.32 -10.00
C LEU A 121 -27.25 -15.37 -10.91
N GLY A 122 -26.11 -15.81 -11.45
CA GLY A 122 -25.26 -15.00 -12.34
C GLY A 122 -24.81 -13.68 -11.72
N ILE A 123 -24.53 -13.66 -10.41
CA ILE A 123 -24.09 -12.44 -9.71
C ILE A 123 -22.63 -12.17 -10.14
N PRO A 124 -22.31 -11.02 -10.75
CA PRO A 124 -20.94 -10.68 -11.11
C PRO A 124 -20.08 -10.52 -9.84
N MET A 125 -18.82 -10.94 -9.91
CA MET A 125 -17.82 -10.57 -8.91
C MET A 125 -17.45 -9.09 -9.06
N ILE A 126 -16.92 -8.50 -7.98
CA ILE A 126 -16.20 -7.23 -8.03
C ILE A 126 -14.71 -7.50 -7.79
N TYR A 127 -13.81 -6.97 -8.61
CA TYR A 127 -12.37 -7.20 -8.45
C TYR A 127 -11.68 -5.99 -7.82
N GLY A 128 -10.96 -6.20 -6.72
CA GLY A 128 -10.23 -5.17 -5.97
C GLY A 128 -8.72 -5.14 -6.24
N ILE A 129 -8.10 -3.96 -6.23
CA ILE A 129 -6.64 -3.81 -6.26
C ILE A 129 -6.16 -2.55 -5.53
N ASP A 130 -4.94 -2.57 -4.99
CA ASP A 130 -4.21 -1.36 -4.62
C ASP A 130 -3.74 -0.60 -5.87
N ALA A 131 -4.53 0.38 -6.31
CA ALA A 131 -4.15 1.40 -7.28
C ALA A 131 -4.05 2.77 -6.56
N VAL A 132 -3.00 2.91 -5.74
CA VAL A 132 -2.84 3.97 -4.72
C VAL A 132 -2.05 5.17 -5.20
N HIS A 133 -1.34 5.05 -6.32
CA HIS A 133 -0.63 6.16 -6.98
C HIS A 133 -0.54 5.91 -8.50
N GLY A 134 -1.70 5.62 -9.09
CA GLY A 134 -1.84 5.02 -10.42
C GLY A 134 -2.13 3.53 -10.32
N HIS A 135 -2.22 2.83 -11.46
CA HIS A 135 -2.46 1.37 -11.48
C HIS A 135 -1.17 0.59 -11.20
N ASN A 136 -0.63 0.78 -10.00
CA ASN A 136 0.77 0.60 -9.67
C ASN A 136 1.28 -0.86 -9.67
N ASN A 137 0.39 -1.86 -9.70
CA ASN A 137 0.78 -3.27 -9.86
C ASN A 137 1.03 -3.67 -11.33
N VAL A 138 0.61 -2.84 -12.29
CA VAL A 138 0.62 -3.16 -13.73
C VAL A 138 1.87 -2.59 -14.38
N ALA A 139 2.65 -3.47 -15.03
CA ALA A 139 3.83 -3.00 -15.76
C ALA A 139 3.42 -2.09 -16.92
N GLY A 140 4.10 -0.94 -17.03
CA GLY A 140 3.82 0.07 -18.05
C GLY A 140 2.76 1.11 -17.67
N ALA A 141 2.00 0.92 -16.58
CA ALA A 141 1.08 1.93 -16.07
C ALA A 141 1.79 3.23 -15.68
N THR A 142 1.02 4.32 -15.64
CA THR A 142 1.51 5.61 -15.13
C THR A 142 1.63 5.52 -13.61
N ILE A 143 2.78 5.92 -13.06
CA ILE A 143 3.00 5.99 -11.60
C ILE A 143 3.08 7.47 -11.21
N PHE A 144 2.08 7.93 -10.47
CA PHE A 144 1.99 9.28 -9.95
C PHE A 144 2.87 9.44 -8.69
N PRO A 145 3.15 10.68 -8.25
CA PRO A 145 3.71 10.91 -6.93
C PRO A 145 2.84 10.26 -5.84
N HIS A 146 3.48 9.70 -4.81
CA HIS A 146 2.76 9.23 -3.64
C HIS A 146 2.07 10.39 -2.90
N ASN A 147 1.07 10.06 -2.08
CA ASN A 147 0.15 11.02 -1.46
C ASN A 147 0.83 12.15 -0.69
N ILE A 148 1.96 11.91 -0.02
CA ILE A 148 2.71 12.99 0.64
C ILE A 148 3.16 14.07 -0.36
N GLY A 149 3.61 13.68 -1.56
CA GLY A 149 3.94 14.61 -2.63
C GLY A 149 2.70 15.32 -3.17
N LEU A 150 1.58 14.61 -3.32
CA LEU A 150 0.31 15.20 -3.75
C LEU A 150 -0.22 16.21 -2.72
N GLY A 151 -0.09 15.94 -1.43
CA GLY A 151 -0.43 16.89 -0.37
C GLY A 151 0.42 18.16 -0.43
N ALA A 152 1.69 18.03 -0.83
CA ALA A 152 2.59 19.18 -0.99
C ALA A 152 2.15 20.15 -2.11
N THR A 153 1.40 19.66 -3.10
CA THR A 153 0.81 20.49 -4.17
C THR A 153 -0.25 21.46 -3.65
N ARG A 154 -1.00 21.04 -2.62
CA ARG A 154 -2.22 21.72 -2.13
C ARG A 154 -3.27 21.94 -3.23
N ASP A 155 -3.27 21.09 -4.26
CA ASP A 155 -4.17 21.15 -5.39
C ASP A 155 -5.14 19.95 -5.42
N PRO A 156 -6.36 20.10 -4.84
CA PRO A 156 -7.36 19.05 -4.88
C PRO A 156 -7.95 18.81 -6.28
N GLU A 157 -7.87 19.76 -7.22
CA GLU A 157 -8.34 19.57 -8.60
C GLU A 157 -7.35 18.72 -9.40
N LEU A 158 -6.05 18.90 -9.19
CA LEU A 158 -5.02 18.01 -9.70
C LEU A 158 -5.22 16.58 -9.18
N VAL A 159 -5.48 16.42 -7.88
CA VAL A 159 -5.72 15.11 -7.25
C VAL A 159 -6.99 14.44 -7.79
N GLU A 160 -8.04 15.20 -8.11
CA GLU A 160 -9.22 14.68 -8.80
C GLU A 160 -8.88 14.16 -10.21
N ARG A 161 -8.13 14.94 -11.01
CA ARG A 161 -7.68 14.54 -12.36
C ARG A 161 -6.82 13.28 -12.32
N ILE A 162 -5.97 13.13 -11.29
CA ILE A 162 -5.18 11.90 -11.07
C ILE A 162 -6.10 10.71 -10.79
N GLY A 163 -7.15 10.90 -9.99
CA GLY A 163 -8.18 9.88 -9.76
C GLY A 163 -8.86 9.44 -11.06
N GLN A 164 -9.24 10.39 -11.92
CA GLN A 164 -9.86 10.11 -13.23
C GLN A 164 -8.93 9.31 -14.14
N ALA A 165 -7.67 9.75 -14.30
CA ALA A 165 -6.67 9.04 -15.10
C ALA A 165 -6.41 7.62 -14.55
N THR A 166 -6.35 7.47 -13.23
CA THR A 166 -6.18 6.16 -12.59
C THR A 166 -7.39 5.25 -12.83
N ALA A 167 -8.62 5.78 -12.78
CA ALA A 167 -9.83 5.02 -13.10
C ALA A 167 -9.84 4.51 -14.54
N GLU A 168 -9.40 5.32 -15.51
CA GLU A 168 -9.21 4.89 -16.90
C GLU A 168 -8.17 3.75 -17.01
N GLU A 169 -7.02 3.85 -16.33
CA GLU A 169 -6.02 2.78 -16.40
C GLU A 169 -6.49 1.49 -15.72
N VAL A 170 -7.16 1.58 -14.57
CA VAL A 170 -7.70 0.43 -13.83
C VAL A 170 -8.81 -0.27 -14.61
N SER A 171 -9.80 0.48 -15.12
CA SER A 171 -10.89 -0.05 -15.95
C SER A 171 -10.39 -0.69 -17.24
N GLY A 172 -9.32 -0.14 -17.84
CA GLY A 172 -8.63 -0.71 -19.00
C GLY A 172 -8.01 -2.10 -18.76
N THR A 173 -7.90 -2.53 -17.51
CA THR A 173 -7.49 -3.88 -17.10
C THR A 173 -8.64 -4.76 -16.61
N GLY A 174 -9.88 -4.25 -16.68
CA GLY A 174 -11.10 -4.92 -16.25
C GLY A 174 -11.47 -4.71 -14.78
N ILE A 175 -10.53 -4.25 -13.95
CA ILE A 175 -10.74 -4.15 -12.50
C ILE A 175 -11.75 -3.04 -12.17
N ASP A 176 -12.63 -3.31 -11.19
CA ASP A 176 -13.78 -2.45 -10.89
C ASP A 176 -13.59 -1.56 -9.66
N TRP A 177 -12.60 -1.89 -8.82
CA TRP A 177 -12.51 -1.38 -7.45
C TRP A 177 -11.05 -1.12 -7.04
N THR A 178 -10.76 0.11 -6.63
CA THR A 178 -9.46 0.49 -6.05
C THR A 178 -9.52 0.60 -4.52
N PHE A 179 -8.48 0.10 -3.85
CA PHE A 179 -8.24 0.33 -2.43
C PHE A 179 -7.58 1.70 -2.18
N ALA A 180 -8.19 2.77 -2.69
CA ALA A 180 -7.70 4.14 -2.57
C ALA A 180 -8.89 5.12 -2.43
N PRO A 181 -8.70 6.26 -1.75
CA PRO A 181 -7.44 6.76 -1.15
C PRO A 181 -7.14 6.31 0.29
N CYS A 182 -5.86 6.35 0.69
CA CYS A 182 -5.51 6.45 2.11
C CYS A 182 -5.83 7.87 2.59
N LEU A 183 -6.78 7.97 3.52
CA LEU A 183 -7.16 9.19 4.23
C LEU A 183 -6.57 9.22 5.64
N CYS A 184 -5.51 8.44 5.84
CA CYS A 184 -4.65 8.49 6.99
C CYS A 184 -4.14 9.93 7.20
N VAL A 185 -4.17 10.38 8.46
CA VAL A 185 -3.51 11.63 8.89
C VAL A 185 -2.29 11.19 9.69
N ALA A 186 -1.12 11.15 9.05
CA ALA A 186 0.12 10.69 9.68
C ALA A 186 0.62 11.72 10.71
N ARG A 187 0.76 11.30 11.97
CA ARG A 187 1.14 12.19 13.10
C ARG A 187 2.53 11.89 13.66
N ASN A 188 3.21 10.88 13.12
CA ASN A 188 4.56 10.49 13.49
C ASN A 188 5.30 9.94 12.28
N ASP A 189 6.36 10.63 11.86
CA ASP A 189 7.04 10.31 10.60
C ASP A 189 7.78 8.97 10.65
N ARG A 190 7.96 8.37 11.82
CA ARG A 190 8.54 7.02 11.96
C ARG A 190 7.70 5.93 11.30
N TRP A 191 6.42 6.19 11.06
CA TRP A 191 5.53 5.21 10.45
C TRP A 191 5.92 4.88 9.02
N GLY A 192 5.99 3.59 8.70
CA GLY A 192 6.36 3.10 7.37
C GLY A 192 5.34 3.38 6.26
N ARG A 193 4.20 4.00 6.59
CA ARG A 193 3.18 4.43 5.62
C ARG A 193 2.96 5.94 5.59
N THR A 194 3.86 6.74 6.18
CA THR A 194 3.76 8.21 6.16
C THR A 194 3.60 8.76 4.73
N TYR A 195 4.23 8.13 3.73
CA TYR A 195 4.11 8.56 2.32
C TYR A 195 2.72 8.35 1.72
N GLU A 196 1.91 7.46 2.30
CA GLU A 196 0.52 7.20 1.88
C GLU A 196 -0.43 8.25 2.47
N SER A 197 0.02 9.04 3.46
CA SER A 197 -0.73 10.17 3.99
C SER A 197 -0.52 11.41 3.15
N PHE A 198 -1.59 12.13 2.83
CA PHE A 198 -1.47 13.44 2.19
C PHE A 198 -0.82 14.48 3.11
N SER A 199 -1.05 14.42 4.42
CA SER A 199 -0.57 15.44 5.37
C SER A 199 -0.73 15.02 6.83
N GLU A 200 -0.01 15.70 7.72
CA GLU A 200 -0.25 15.66 9.16
C GLU A 200 -1.50 16.48 9.55
N ASP A 201 -1.93 17.40 8.69
CA ASP A 201 -3.06 18.29 8.92
C ASP A 201 -4.37 17.68 8.38
N PRO A 202 -5.36 17.40 9.25
CA PRO A 202 -6.61 16.78 8.83
C PRO A 202 -7.40 17.61 7.82
N GLN A 203 -7.23 18.95 7.81
CA GLN A 203 -7.91 19.80 6.84
C GLN A 203 -7.36 19.59 5.43
N LEU A 204 -6.04 19.47 5.27
CA LEU A 204 -5.43 19.19 3.98
C LEU A 204 -5.81 17.78 3.47
N VAL A 205 -5.78 16.76 4.33
CA VAL A 205 -6.25 15.40 3.95
C VAL A 205 -7.72 15.43 3.53
N THR A 206 -8.56 16.21 4.23
CA THR A 206 -9.98 16.41 3.86
C THR A 206 -10.14 17.05 2.48
N GLN A 207 -9.31 18.02 2.11
CA GLN A 207 -9.35 18.63 0.78
C GLN A 207 -9.01 17.63 -0.33
N MET A 208 -8.04 16.74 -0.08
CA MET A 208 -7.59 15.72 -1.05
C MET A 208 -8.58 14.57 -1.26
N THR A 209 -9.70 14.56 -0.52
CA THR A 209 -10.79 13.58 -0.75
C THR A 209 -11.45 13.72 -2.13
N THR A 210 -11.16 14.76 -2.90
CA THR A 210 -11.59 14.90 -4.31
C THR A 210 -11.15 13.73 -5.20
N ILE A 211 -10.09 13.01 -4.84
CA ILE A 211 -9.70 11.78 -5.55
C ILE A 211 -10.82 10.73 -5.59
N VAL A 212 -11.72 10.71 -4.60
CA VAL A 212 -12.91 9.84 -4.59
C VAL A 212 -13.83 10.18 -5.76
N ASP A 213 -14.04 11.47 -6.03
CA ASP A 213 -14.83 11.90 -7.19
C ASP A 213 -14.11 11.55 -8.49
N GLY A 214 -12.79 11.70 -8.51
CA GLY A 214 -11.97 11.30 -9.66
C GLY A 214 -12.15 9.82 -10.02
N PHE A 215 -12.17 8.93 -9.03
CA PHE A 215 -12.41 7.51 -9.25
C PHE A 215 -13.85 7.19 -9.68
N GLN A 216 -14.84 7.73 -8.96
CA GLN A 216 -16.24 7.30 -9.07
C GLN A 216 -17.05 8.06 -10.13
N ASN A 217 -16.56 9.22 -10.59
CA ASN A 217 -17.23 10.06 -11.59
C ASN A 217 -16.51 10.07 -12.95
N ALA A 218 -15.61 9.10 -13.23
CA ALA A 218 -14.87 8.97 -14.49
C ALA A 218 -15.70 8.46 -15.69
N GLY A 219 -17.01 8.76 -15.72
CA GLY A 219 -17.91 8.30 -16.78
C GLY A 219 -17.97 6.78 -16.90
N ASN A 220 -17.73 6.25 -18.10
CA ASN A 220 -17.75 4.79 -18.34
C ASN A 220 -16.55 4.05 -17.72
N ALA A 221 -15.50 4.77 -17.33
CA ALA A 221 -14.31 4.21 -16.66
C ALA A 221 -14.42 4.26 -15.13
N ALA A 222 -15.57 4.68 -14.57
CA ALA A 222 -15.74 4.80 -13.13
C ALA A 222 -15.43 3.49 -12.41
N ILE A 223 -14.63 3.59 -11.35
CA ILE A 223 -14.29 2.48 -10.46
C ILE A 223 -14.73 2.82 -9.04
N LEU A 224 -14.99 1.80 -8.23
CA LEU A 224 -15.31 1.97 -6.82
C LEU A 224 -14.09 2.47 -6.05
N ALA A 225 -14.26 3.47 -5.20
CA ALA A 225 -13.21 3.95 -4.30
C ALA A 225 -13.34 3.34 -2.89
N THR A 226 -12.21 3.28 -2.17
CA THR A 226 -12.15 2.89 -0.76
C THR A 226 -11.42 3.93 0.07
N ALA A 227 -12.11 4.58 0.99
CA ALA A 227 -11.46 5.35 2.03
C ALA A 227 -10.79 4.41 3.04
N LYS A 228 -9.46 4.55 3.25
CA LYS A 228 -8.69 3.69 4.18
C LYS A 228 -7.68 4.44 5.05
N HIS A 229 -7.27 3.94 6.22
CA HIS A 229 -7.86 2.80 6.93
C HIS A 229 -8.62 3.31 8.16
N TYR A 230 -9.89 2.91 8.27
CA TYR A 230 -10.83 3.39 9.28
C TYR A 230 -10.56 2.72 10.64
N VAL A 231 -10.23 3.43 11.71
CA VAL A 231 -9.83 4.84 11.74
C VAL A 231 -8.72 5.03 12.77
N GLY A 232 -7.82 5.97 12.51
CA GLY A 232 -6.72 6.31 13.40
C GLY A 232 -5.40 5.61 13.09
N ASP A 233 -5.26 5.00 11.92
CA ASP A 233 -4.04 4.34 11.46
C ASP A 233 -2.79 5.25 11.54
N GLY A 234 -2.90 6.52 11.13
CA GLY A 234 -1.80 7.48 11.21
C GLY A 234 -1.49 8.04 12.61
N GLY A 235 -2.24 7.62 13.64
CA GLY A 235 -2.14 8.13 15.02
C GLY A 235 -1.46 7.19 16.01
N THR A 236 -0.87 6.08 15.55
CA THR A 236 -0.35 5.04 16.45
C THR A 236 0.83 5.54 17.28
N THR A 237 0.88 5.12 18.55
CA THR A 237 1.95 5.49 19.49
C THR A 237 3.31 5.11 18.91
N GLY A 238 4.18 6.12 18.78
CA GLY A 238 5.53 5.98 18.24
C GLY A 238 5.61 5.77 16.72
N GLY A 239 4.50 5.92 15.98
CA GLY A 239 4.45 5.65 14.54
C GLY A 239 4.65 4.16 14.22
N ARG A 240 4.15 3.26 15.08
CA ARG A 240 4.25 1.82 14.85
C ARG A 240 3.10 1.35 13.97
N ASP A 241 3.41 0.76 12.83
CA ASP A 241 2.42 0.19 11.94
C ASP A 241 1.56 -0.86 12.66
N GLN A 242 0.25 -0.84 12.40
CA GLN A 242 -0.75 -1.71 13.05
C GLN A 242 -0.81 -1.59 14.59
N GLY A 243 -0.19 -0.54 15.15
CA GLY A 243 -0.08 -0.28 16.57
C GLY A 243 -1.38 0.18 17.24
N ASN A 244 -1.23 0.80 18.41
CA ASN A 244 -2.34 1.34 19.18
C ASN A 244 -2.35 2.87 19.08
N THR A 245 -3.50 3.44 18.75
CA THR A 245 -3.76 4.87 18.73
C THR A 245 -4.40 5.27 20.06
N GLU A 246 -3.66 6.03 20.85
CA GLU A 246 -4.03 6.40 22.22
C GLU A 246 -4.46 7.85 22.29
N LEU A 247 -5.75 8.09 22.09
CA LEU A 247 -6.32 9.43 21.97
C LEU A 247 -7.71 9.48 22.61
N SER A 248 -8.12 10.69 23.04
CA SER A 248 -9.52 10.92 23.38
C SER A 248 -10.40 10.74 22.14
N GLU A 249 -11.69 10.44 22.32
CA GLU A 249 -12.60 10.34 21.17
C GLU A 249 -12.74 11.70 20.45
N ALA A 250 -12.68 12.81 21.19
CA ALA A 250 -12.71 14.15 20.61
C ALA A 250 -11.54 14.37 19.65
N ASP A 251 -10.33 13.94 20.03
CA ASP A 251 -9.14 14.05 19.19
C ASP A 251 -9.18 13.07 18.01
N LEU A 252 -9.61 11.82 18.24
CA LEU A 252 -9.83 10.85 17.17
C LEU A 252 -10.80 11.42 16.11
N ARG A 253 -11.87 12.08 16.55
CA ARG A 253 -12.86 12.70 15.67
C ARG A 253 -12.32 13.91 14.94
N ALA A 254 -11.63 14.81 15.65
CA ALA A 254 -11.10 16.04 15.10
C ALA A 254 -9.98 15.79 14.07
N ILE A 255 -9.14 14.78 14.32
CA ILE A 255 -7.96 14.49 13.50
C ILE A 255 -8.28 13.38 12.49
N HIS A 256 -8.58 12.18 12.97
CA HIS A 256 -8.58 10.99 12.10
C HIS A 256 -9.94 10.69 11.46
N LEU A 257 -11.06 11.10 12.06
CA LEU A 257 -12.39 10.87 11.48
C LEU A 257 -12.79 11.93 10.44
N ALA A 258 -12.24 13.15 10.55
CA ALA A 258 -12.63 14.28 9.70
C ALA A 258 -12.53 13.98 8.19
N PRO A 259 -11.44 13.36 7.67
CA PRO A 259 -11.38 12.98 6.27
C PRO A 259 -12.41 11.92 5.85
N PHE A 260 -12.73 10.95 6.72
CA PHE A 260 -13.75 9.94 6.43
C PHE A 260 -15.15 10.54 6.34
N LYS A 261 -15.47 11.53 7.18
CA LYS A 261 -16.74 12.27 7.07
C LYS A 261 -16.88 12.92 5.69
N ALA A 262 -15.82 13.55 5.18
CA ALA A 262 -15.85 14.15 3.85
C ALA A 262 -15.96 13.09 2.73
N ALA A 263 -15.26 11.96 2.84
CA ALA A 263 -15.37 10.86 1.88
C ALA A 263 -16.79 10.25 1.85
N VAL A 264 -17.44 10.10 3.01
CA VAL A 264 -18.85 9.66 3.09
C VAL A 264 -19.78 10.67 2.44
N GLN A 265 -19.55 11.98 2.64
CA GLN A 265 -20.34 13.04 1.99
C GLN A 265 -20.17 13.07 0.46
N ARG A 266 -19.00 12.69 -0.06
CA ARG A 266 -18.75 12.49 -1.50
C ARG A 266 -19.29 11.15 -2.03
N GLY A 267 -19.87 10.32 -1.17
CA GLY A 267 -20.45 9.04 -1.58
C GLY A 267 -19.42 7.96 -1.87
N VAL A 268 -18.29 7.93 -1.16
CA VAL A 268 -17.30 6.84 -1.26
C VAL A 268 -18.00 5.47 -1.18
N GLY A 269 -17.64 4.55 -2.08
CA GLY A 269 -18.35 3.29 -2.25
C GLY A 269 -18.00 2.22 -1.21
N SER A 270 -16.78 2.26 -0.70
CA SER A 270 -16.26 1.34 0.31
C SER A 270 -15.44 2.04 1.39
N VAL A 271 -15.36 1.45 2.57
CA VAL A 271 -14.45 1.86 3.65
C VAL A 271 -13.69 0.62 4.14
N MET A 272 -12.36 0.71 4.20
CA MET A 272 -11.51 -0.38 4.69
C MET A 272 -11.11 -0.13 6.14
N VAL A 273 -11.29 -1.12 7.01
CA VAL A 273 -10.98 -1.04 8.43
C VAL A 273 -9.48 -1.22 8.67
N SER A 274 -8.90 -0.39 9.55
CA SER A 274 -7.48 -0.43 9.93
C SER A 274 -7.11 -1.65 10.77
N TYR A 275 -5.90 -2.17 10.63
CA TYR A 275 -5.33 -3.13 11.60
C TYR A 275 -5.14 -2.57 13.01
N SER A 276 -5.00 -1.24 13.12
CA SER A 276 -4.68 -0.58 14.37
C SER A 276 -5.73 -0.82 15.46
N SER A 277 -5.37 -0.46 16.68
CA SER A 277 -6.30 -0.38 17.80
C SER A 277 -6.58 1.08 18.14
N TRP A 278 -7.76 1.38 18.68
CA TRP A 278 -8.01 2.63 19.38
C TRP A 278 -8.19 2.35 20.87
N ASN A 279 -7.33 2.95 21.70
CA ASN A 279 -7.31 2.74 23.15
C ASN A 279 -7.35 1.25 23.57
N GLY A 280 -6.59 0.41 22.86
CA GLY A 280 -6.47 -1.03 23.12
C GLY A 280 -7.53 -1.92 22.46
N VAL A 281 -8.54 -1.36 21.78
CA VAL A 281 -9.56 -2.13 21.06
C VAL A 281 -9.23 -2.19 19.58
N ARG A 282 -9.03 -3.40 19.04
CA ARG A 282 -8.80 -3.64 17.61
C ARG A 282 -9.95 -3.11 16.76
N MET A 283 -9.62 -2.38 15.71
CA MET A 283 -10.62 -1.72 14.87
C MET A 283 -11.54 -2.72 14.16
N HIS A 284 -11.04 -3.88 13.68
CA HIS A 284 -11.86 -4.92 13.06
C HIS A 284 -12.95 -5.52 13.96
N GLY A 285 -12.85 -5.37 15.29
CA GLY A 285 -13.86 -5.81 16.26
C GLY A 285 -14.67 -4.67 16.87
N ASN A 286 -14.46 -3.42 16.43
CA ASN A 286 -14.99 -2.25 17.10
C ASN A 286 -16.40 -1.89 16.57
N HIS A 287 -17.43 -2.51 17.16
CA HIS A 287 -18.83 -2.24 16.81
C HIS A 287 -19.19 -0.76 16.91
N TYR A 288 -18.73 -0.09 17.97
CA TYR A 288 -19.05 1.32 18.19
C TYR A 288 -18.59 2.18 17.01
N LEU A 289 -17.32 2.07 16.61
CA LEU A 289 -16.80 2.89 15.53
C LEU A 289 -17.32 2.46 14.15
N ILE A 290 -17.49 1.17 13.88
CA ILE A 290 -17.91 0.68 12.56
C ILE A 290 -19.42 0.86 12.36
N THR A 291 -20.24 0.44 13.33
CA THR A 291 -21.70 0.47 13.18
C THR A 291 -22.29 1.77 13.70
N ASP A 292 -21.98 2.18 14.92
CA ASP A 292 -22.64 3.34 15.53
C ASP A 292 -22.13 4.65 14.94
N VAL A 293 -20.82 4.79 14.72
CA VAL A 293 -20.25 6.01 14.14
C VAL A 293 -20.31 5.99 12.61
N LEU A 294 -19.62 5.07 11.93
CA LEU A 294 -19.52 5.11 10.47
C LEU A 294 -20.89 4.89 9.78
N LYS A 295 -21.56 3.77 10.08
CA LYS A 295 -22.80 3.42 9.37
C LYS A 295 -24.00 4.27 9.80
N ARG A 296 -24.14 4.57 11.10
CA ARG A 296 -25.31 5.30 11.63
C ARG A 296 -25.08 6.81 11.72
N GLU A 297 -24.10 7.26 12.50
CA GLU A 297 -23.86 8.70 12.73
C GLU A 297 -23.44 9.44 11.44
N LEU A 298 -22.46 8.89 10.70
CA LEU A 298 -22.00 9.48 9.44
C LEU A 298 -22.90 9.13 8.24
N GLY A 299 -23.80 8.16 8.40
CA GLY A 299 -24.74 7.74 7.35
C GLY A 299 -24.09 7.00 6.18
N PHE A 300 -22.98 6.30 6.39
CA PHE A 300 -22.31 5.53 5.33
C PHE A 300 -23.21 4.40 4.81
N THR A 301 -23.54 4.44 3.52
CA THR A 301 -24.43 3.47 2.84
C THR A 301 -23.69 2.46 1.95
N GLY A 302 -22.38 2.62 1.75
CA GLY A 302 -21.53 1.64 1.08
C GLY A 302 -21.25 0.40 1.95
N PHE A 303 -20.29 -0.42 1.53
CA PHE A 303 -19.89 -1.61 2.29
C PHE A 303 -18.53 -1.44 2.97
N VAL A 304 -18.41 -2.01 4.16
CA VAL A 304 -17.20 -2.04 4.98
C VAL A 304 -16.41 -3.30 4.66
N VAL A 305 -15.16 -3.15 4.21
CA VAL A 305 -14.23 -4.25 3.97
C VAL A 305 -13.16 -4.31 5.07
N THR A 306 -12.66 -5.49 5.38
CA THR A 306 -11.45 -5.64 6.21
C THR A 306 -10.19 -5.33 5.42
N ASP A 307 -9.13 -4.90 6.09
CA ASP A 307 -7.77 -5.09 5.57
C ASP A 307 -7.41 -6.58 5.38
N TRP A 308 -6.27 -6.85 4.73
CA TRP A 308 -5.77 -8.19 4.39
C TRP A 308 -5.61 -9.07 5.63
N ALA A 309 -6.42 -10.13 5.76
CA ALA A 309 -6.42 -10.99 6.95
C ALA A 309 -6.56 -10.20 8.28
N GLY A 310 -7.26 -9.06 8.27
CA GLY A 310 -7.34 -8.18 9.43
C GLY A 310 -8.09 -8.78 10.62
N ILE A 311 -9.03 -9.69 10.37
CA ILE A 311 -9.77 -10.38 11.45
C ILE A 311 -8.88 -11.36 12.22
N ASP A 312 -7.82 -11.87 11.60
CA ASP A 312 -6.86 -12.81 12.19
C ASP A 312 -6.02 -12.15 13.29
N GLN A 313 -6.02 -10.81 13.38
CA GLN A 313 -5.27 -10.07 14.41
C GLN A 313 -6.10 -9.74 15.66
N LEU A 314 -7.35 -10.19 15.73
CA LEU A 314 -8.25 -9.85 16.82
C LEU A 314 -7.82 -10.49 18.15
N ASP A 315 -7.35 -11.73 18.14
CA ASP A 315 -6.83 -12.41 19.32
C ASP A 315 -5.29 -12.41 19.45
N GLY A 316 -4.59 -11.94 18.41
CA GLY A 316 -3.14 -11.85 18.33
C GLY A 316 -2.44 -13.19 18.04
N GLN A 317 -3.19 -14.24 17.70
CA GLN A 317 -2.67 -15.52 17.22
C GLN A 317 -2.62 -15.56 15.69
N SER A 318 -2.12 -16.67 15.13
CA SER A 318 -2.02 -16.86 13.68
C SER A 318 -3.27 -17.52 13.12
N GLY A 319 -3.77 -16.96 12.01
CA GLY A 319 -4.99 -17.40 11.36
C GLY A 319 -6.25 -16.92 12.10
N PHE A 320 -7.41 -17.15 11.51
CA PHE A 320 -8.69 -16.79 12.11
C PHE A 320 -9.41 -17.97 12.76
N THR A 321 -10.21 -17.65 13.77
CA THR A 321 -11.16 -18.52 14.46
C THR A 321 -12.60 -18.17 14.10
N ALA A 322 -13.54 -19.07 14.41
CA ALA A 322 -14.97 -18.80 14.25
C ALA A 322 -15.44 -17.62 15.12
N ASN A 323 -14.83 -17.44 16.30
CA ASN A 323 -15.15 -16.33 17.19
C ASN A 323 -14.71 -14.97 16.62
N GLU A 324 -13.57 -14.91 15.95
CA GLU A 324 -13.09 -13.69 15.30
C GLU A 324 -13.95 -13.30 14.10
N ILE A 325 -14.38 -14.28 13.29
CA ILE A 325 -15.38 -14.07 12.23
C ILE A 325 -16.66 -13.48 12.84
N THR A 326 -17.20 -14.11 13.89
CA THR A 326 -18.42 -13.63 14.55
C THR A 326 -18.25 -12.23 15.13
N THR A 327 -17.12 -11.94 15.77
CA THR A 327 -16.81 -10.63 16.33
C THR A 327 -16.76 -9.56 15.24
N ALA A 328 -16.02 -9.81 14.16
CA ALA A 328 -15.85 -8.90 13.05
C ALA A 328 -17.18 -8.62 12.31
N VAL A 329 -17.91 -9.67 11.96
CA VAL A 329 -19.19 -9.53 11.23
C VAL A 329 -20.23 -8.83 12.11
N ASN A 330 -20.32 -9.16 13.41
CA ASN A 330 -21.23 -8.47 14.30
C ASN A 330 -20.81 -7.03 14.58
N ALA A 331 -19.52 -6.68 14.54
CA ALA A 331 -19.06 -5.29 14.61
C ALA A 331 -19.55 -4.43 13.42
N GLY A 332 -19.92 -5.07 12.31
CA GLY A 332 -20.54 -4.42 11.16
C GLY A 332 -19.73 -4.56 9.87
N ILE A 333 -18.71 -5.41 9.81
CA ILE A 333 -18.00 -5.73 8.57
C ILE A 333 -18.95 -6.39 7.57
N ASP A 334 -18.86 -5.96 6.30
CA ASP A 334 -19.71 -6.45 5.21
C ASP A 334 -18.98 -7.45 4.33
N MET A 335 -17.71 -7.19 4.01
CA MET A 335 -16.86 -8.06 3.20
C MET A 335 -15.55 -8.34 3.93
N VAL A 336 -15.13 -9.60 3.97
CA VAL A 336 -13.86 -10.00 4.59
C VAL A 336 -12.85 -10.33 3.50
N MET A 337 -11.73 -9.61 3.53
CA MET A 337 -10.54 -9.91 2.76
C MET A 337 -9.82 -11.09 3.42
N VAL A 338 -10.18 -12.30 2.99
CA VAL A 338 -9.59 -13.57 3.44
C VAL A 338 -8.68 -14.06 2.31
N PRO A 339 -7.42 -13.60 2.28
CA PRO A 339 -6.60 -13.71 1.09
C PRO A 339 -6.32 -15.17 0.71
N THR A 340 -6.21 -16.08 1.69
CA THR A 340 -5.74 -17.46 1.47
C THR A 340 -6.79 -18.52 1.81
N ASP A 341 -7.24 -18.64 3.05
CA ASP A 341 -8.11 -19.74 3.52
C ASP A 341 -9.62 -19.44 3.38
N TYR A 342 -10.04 -18.94 2.21
CA TYR A 342 -11.42 -18.54 1.96
C TYR A 342 -12.42 -19.71 2.05
N LYS A 343 -12.00 -20.96 1.75
CA LYS A 343 -12.86 -22.15 1.85
C LYS A 343 -13.25 -22.43 3.30
N ARG A 344 -12.30 -22.31 4.22
CA ARG A 344 -12.56 -22.43 5.66
C ARG A 344 -13.39 -21.26 6.17
N PHE A 345 -13.10 -20.03 5.73
CA PHE A 345 -13.90 -18.86 6.10
C PHE A 345 -15.38 -19.03 5.74
N VAL A 346 -15.68 -19.38 4.48
CA VAL A 346 -17.06 -19.65 4.01
C VAL A 346 -17.73 -20.72 4.88
N THR A 347 -17.00 -21.77 5.23
CA THR A 347 -17.52 -22.86 6.06
C THR A 347 -17.85 -22.38 7.48
N LEU A 348 -16.94 -21.66 8.13
CA LEU A 348 -17.13 -21.18 9.49
C LEU A 348 -18.21 -20.10 9.55
N LEU A 349 -18.21 -19.11 8.64
CA LEU A 349 -19.23 -18.06 8.62
C LEU A 349 -20.64 -18.66 8.46
N ARG A 350 -20.82 -19.65 7.57
CA ARG A 350 -22.08 -20.39 7.46
C ARG A 350 -22.50 -21.03 8.78
N GLN A 351 -21.57 -21.69 9.47
CA GLN A 351 -21.83 -22.36 10.75
C GLN A 351 -22.21 -21.37 11.85
N GLU A 352 -21.55 -20.21 11.92
CA GLU A 352 -21.85 -19.16 12.90
C GLU A 352 -23.26 -18.57 12.71
N VAL A 353 -23.70 -18.41 11.45
CA VAL A 353 -25.06 -17.96 11.12
C VAL A 353 -26.09 -19.04 11.47
N GLN A 354 -25.84 -20.30 11.10
CA GLN A 354 -26.74 -21.42 11.42
C GLN A 354 -26.88 -21.65 12.93
N ALA A 355 -25.82 -21.38 13.70
CA ALA A 355 -25.83 -21.45 15.15
C ALA A 355 -26.50 -20.23 15.82
N GLY A 356 -26.93 -19.22 15.05
CA GLY A 356 -27.57 -18.01 15.57
C GLY A 356 -26.62 -17.03 16.25
N ARG A 357 -25.30 -17.22 16.15
CA ARG A 357 -24.29 -16.30 16.70
C ARG A 357 -24.12 -15.04 15.85
N ILE A 358 -24.45 -15.14 14.56
CA ILE A 358 -24.60 -14.01 13.65
C ILE A 358 -26.04 -14.04 13.15
N ALA A 359 -26.79 -12.94 13.37
CA ALA A 359 -28.18 -12.85 12.93
C ALA A 359 -28.27 -12.79 11.40
N THR A 360 -29.28 -13.44 10.81
CA THR A 360 -29.53 -13.36 9.35
C THR A 360 -29.69 -11.92 8.87
N SER A 361 -30.26 -11.04 9.68
CA SER A 361 -30.37 -9.60 9.36
C SER A 361 -29.02 -8.89 9.20
N ARG A 362 -27.97 -9.33 9.91
CA ARG A 362 -26.60 -8.82 9.76
C ARG A 362 -25.98 -9.25 8.44
N ILE A 363 -26.22 -10.50 8.04
CA ILE A 363 -25.83 -11.03 6.73
C ILE A 363 -26.57 -10.31 5.59
N ASP A 364 -27.86 -10.03 5.79
CA ASP A 364 -28.69 -9.29 4.83
C ASP A 364 -28.26 -7.82 4.69
N ASP A 365 -27.88 -7.13 5.77
CA ASP A 365 -27.30 -5.77 5.70
C ASP A 365 -26.00 -5.76 4.89
N ALA A 366 -25.09 -6.70 5.16
CA ALA A 366 -23.83 -6.83 4.43
C ALA A 366 -24.06 -7.05 2.93
N ASN A 367 -24.92 -8.01 2.60
CA ASN A 367 -25.23 -8.33 1.21
C ASN A 367 -25.96 -7.19 0.50
N ARG A 368 -26.89 -6.50 1.17
CA ARG A 368 -27.56 -5.32 0.61
C ARG A 368 -26.56 -4.24 0.20
N ARG A 369 -25.57 -3.95 1.05
CA ARG A 369 -24.53 -2.94 0.78
C ARG A 369 -23.62 -3.34 -0.38
N ILE A 370 -23.17 -4.59 -0.41
CA ILE A 370 -22.31 -5.13 -1.48
C ILE A 370 -23.05 -5.12 -2.82
N LEU A 371 -24.27 -5.68 -2.86
CA LEU A 371 -25.06 -5.78 -4.09
C LEU A 371 -25.46 -4.40 -4.60
N THR A 372 -25.79 -3.45 -3.72
CA THR A 372 -26.09 -2.06 -4.10
C THR A 372 -24.93 -1.49 -4.91
N LYS A 373 -23.68 -1.61 -4.43
CA LYS A 373 -22.51 -1.08 -5.16
C LYS A 373 -22.26 -1.82 -6.48
N LYS A 374 -22.48 -3.14 -6.54
CA LYS A 374 -22.38 -3.89 -7.81
C LYS A 374 -23.40 -3.46 -8.85
N PHE A 375 -24.63 -3.15 -8.44
CA PHE A 375 -25.65 -2.60 -9.34
C PHE A 375 -25.34 -1.15 -9.76
N GLU A 376 -24.91 -0.30 -8.82
CA GLU A 376 -24.55 1.10 -9.13
C GLU A 376 -23.36 1.21 -10.08
N LEU A 377 -22.39 0.29 -9.99
CA LEU A 377 -21.28 0.16 -10.95
C LEU A 377 -21.71 -0.39 -12.32
N GLY A 378 -22.95 -0.88 -12.45
CA GLY A 378 -23.45 -1.48 -13.69
C GLY A 378 -22.84 -2.85 -14.01
N LEU A 379 -22.26 -3.57 -13.04
CA LEU A 379 -21.61 -4.87 -13.27
C LEU A 379 -22.59 -5.94 -13.77
N PHE A 380 -23.88 -5.80 -13.48
CA PHE A 380 -24.91 -6.70 -14.01
C PHE A 380 -25.19 -6.49 -15.50
N GLU A 381 -24.90 -5.29 -16.01
CA GLU A 381 -25.10 -4.92 -17.42
C GLU A 381 -23.81 -5.08 -18.24
N LYS A 382 -22.68 -4.69 -17.66
CA LYS A 382 -21.35 -4.70 -18.30
C LYS A 382 -20.33 -5.41 -17.40
N PRO A 383 -20.44 -6.75 -17.24
CA PRO A 383 -19.57 -7.48 -16.31
C PRO A 383 -18.12 -7.65 -16.83
N LEU A 384 -17.89 -7.54 -18.14
CA LEU A 384 -16.58 -7.80 -18.75
C LEU A 384 -15.82 -6.50 -19.03
N THR A 385 -14.51 -6.62 -19.21
CA THR A 385 -13.61 -5.50 -19.45
C THR A 385 -14.03 -4.64 -20.65
N ASP A 386 -14.11 -3.33 -20.47
CA ASP A 386 -14.13 -2.37 -21.58
C ASP A 386 -12.70 -2.14 -22.09
N ARG A 387 -12.34 -2.92 -23.12
CA ARG A 387 -10.98 -2.89 -23.69
C ARG A 387 -10.66 -1.62 -24.46
N SER A 388 -11.60 -0.70 -24.65
CA SER A 388 -11.30 0.61 -25.24
C SER A 388 -10.37 1.45 -24.35
N TYR A 389 -10.38 1.20 -23.04
CA TYR A 389 -9.48 1.85 -22.08
C TYR A 389 -8.11 1.16 -21.95
N THR A 390 -7.91 -0.06 -22.45
CA THR A 390 -6.62 -0.76 -22.29
C THR A 390 -5.44 0.03 -22.87
N SER A 391 -5.64 0.83 -23.92
CA SER A 391 -4.60 1.68 -24.50
C SER A 391 -4.30 2.96 -23.70
N THR A 392 -5.13 3.32 -22.71
CA THR A 392 -4.86 4.50 -21.86
C THR A 392 -3.84 4.19 -20.77
N VAL A 393 -3.60 2.90 -20.47
CA VAL A 393 -2.61 2.44 -19.49
C VAL A 393 -1.21 2.93 -19.89
N GLY A 394 -0.64 3.83 -19.09
CA GLY A 394 0.66 4.44 -19.38
C GLY A 394 0.66 5.44 -20.53
N SER A 395 -0.50 6.01 -20.88
CA SER A 395 -0.64 6.94 -22.01
C SER A 395 0.20 8.21 -21.84
N ALA A 396 0.54 8.85 -22.97
CA ALA A 396 1.29 10.11 -22.94
C ALA A 396 0.55 11.22 -22.20
N ALA A 397 -0.80 11.24 -22.25
CA ALA A 397 -1.61 12.21 -21.53
C ALA A 397 -1.53 12.01 -20.01
N HIS A 398 -1.65 10.77 -19.53
CA HIS A 398 -1.53 10.45 -18.11
C HIS A 398 -0.11 10.72 -17.59
N ARG A 399 0.91 10.38 -18.37
CA ARG A 399 2.31 10.71 -18.04
C ARG A 399 2.57 12.23 -18.02
N ALA A 400 1.91 13.00 -18.88
CA ALA A 400 1.99 14.46 -18.82
C ALA A 400 1.36 15.01 -17.53
N LEU A 401 0.22 14.46 -17.10
CA LEU A 401 -0.42 14.78 -15.81
C LEU A 401 0.46 14.37 -14.62
N ALA A 402 1.07 13.18 -14.66
CA ALA A 402 2.00 12.75 -13.62
C ALA A 402 3.23 13.67 -13.56
N ARG A 403 3.76 14.14 -14.70
CA ARG A 403 4.85 15.14 -14.73
C ARG A 403 4.43 16.51 -14.16
N GLU A 404 3.18 16.94 -14.37
CA GLU A 404 2.59 18.10 -13.68
C GLU A 404 2.60 17.90 -12.17
N ALA A 405 2.06 16.77 -11.69
CA ALA A 405 2.06 16.46 -10.27
C ALA A 405 3.45 16.38 -9.66
N VAL A 406 4.44 15.82 -10.37
CA VAL A 406 5.83 15.83 -9.92
C VAL A 406 6.31 17.25 -9.69
N ARG A 407 6.17 18.15 -10.68
CA ARG A 407 6.62 19.55 -10.59
C ARG A 407 6.02 20.28 -9.39
N GLU A 408 4.71 20.13 -9.21
CA GLU A 408 3.96 20.82 -8.16
C GLU A 408 4.22 20.24 -6.77
N SER A 409 4.63 18.97 -6.68
CA SER A 409 4.95 18.32 -5.40
C SER A 409 6.29 18.77 -4.80
N LEU A 410 7.22 19.29 -5.63
CA LEU A 410 8.58 19.57 -5.17
C LEU A 410 8.61 20.76 -4.21
N VAL A 411 9.21 20.55 -3.05
CA VAL A 411 9.38 21.61 -2.05
C VAL A 411 10.84 22.06 -2.02
N LEU A 412 11.09 23.31 -2.39
CA LEU A 412 12.42 23.92 -2.28
C LEU A 412 12.65 24.35 -0.82
N LEU A 413 13.57 23.69 -0.13
CA LEU A 413 13.84 23.92 1.29
C LEU A 413 15.01 24.87 1.54
N LYS A 414 15.97 24.87 0.63
CA LYS A 414 17.16 25.75 0.69
C LYS A 414 17.60 26.13 -0.71
N ASN A 415 18.03 27.38 -0.89
CA ASN A 415 18.61 27.88 -2.14
C ASN A 415 19.65 28.99 -1.88
N ALA A 416 20.75 28.63 -1.22
CA ALA A 416 21.82 29.56 -0.90
C ALA A 416 22.55 30.03 -2.17
N GLY A 417 22.78 31.35 -2.26
CA GLY A 417 23.44 31.97 -3.42
C GLY A 417 22.63 31.92 -4.71
N ASN A 418 21.32 31.59 -4.64
CA ASN A 418 20.45 31.41 -5.80
C ASN A 418 21.03 30.42 -6.83
N VAL A 419 21.56 29.28 -6.36
CA VAL A 419 22.12 28.24 -7.23
C VAL A 419 21.06 27.61 -8.14
N LEU A 420 19.81 27.52 -7.67
CA LEU A 420 18.65 27.15 -8.50
C LEU A 420 17.89 28.41 -8.95
N PRO A 421 17.37 28.43 -10.20
CA PRO A 421 17.45 27.35 -11.20
C PRO A 421 18.84 27.25 -11.85
N LEU A 422 19.24 26.04 -12.22
CA LEU A 422 20.48 25.80 -12.97
C LEU A 422 20.33 26.29 -14.41
N GLY A 423 21.37 26.92 -14.97
CA GLY A 423 21.41 27.22 -16.40
C GLY A 423 21.33 25.94 -17.25
N LYS A 424 20.73 26.02 -18.44
CA LYS A 424 20.57 24.86 -19.35
C LYS A 424 21.71 24.66 -20.34
N SER A 425 22.52 25.69 -20.56
CA SER A 425 23.57 25.74 -21.58
C SER A 425 24.95 25.92 -20.96
N GLY A 426 25.92 25.21 -21.52
CA GLY A 426 27.33 25.40 -21.22
C GLY A 426 27.81 24.72 -19.94
N GLY A 427 29.10 24.40 -19.95
CA GLY A 427 29.80 23.79 -18.82
C GLY A 427 29.44 22.32 -18.58
N LYS A 428 29.89 21.82 -17.42
CA LYS A 428 29.71 20.44 -17.00
C LYS A 428 28.83 20.38 -15.75
N ILE A 429 27.84 19.48 -15.74
CA ILE A 429 27.05 19.15 -14.54
C ILE A 429 27.44 17.74 -14.09
N PHE A 430 27.67 17.57 -12.80
CA PHE A 430 27.88 16.26 -12.20
C PHE A 430 26.58 15.77 -11.56
N VAL A 431 26.18 14.53 -11.81
CA VAL A 431 25.04 13.88 -11.16
C VAL A 431 25.54 12.66 -10.40
N ALA A 432 25.07 12.47 -9.18
CA ALA A 432 25.42 11.34 -8.32
C ALA A 432 24.26 10.95 -7.40
N GLY A 433 24.48 9.91 -6.60
CA GLY A 433 23.53 9.42 -5.60
C GLY A 433 22.77 8.21 -6.10
N LYS A 434 22.36 7.35 -5.16
CA LYS A 434 21.77 6.04 -5.46
C LYS A 434 20.40 6.11 -6.14
N SER A 435 19.71 7.24 -6.06
CA SER A 435 18.37 7.43 -6.62
C SER A 435 18.37 8.26 -7.90
N ALA A 436 19.55 8.65 -8.42
CA ALA A 436 19.64 9.48 -9.62
C ALA A 436 19.15 8.77 -10.88
N ASP A 437 19.49 7.49 -11.03
CA ASP A 437 19.19 6.69 -12.23
C ASP A 437 18.44 5.40 -11.88
N ASP A 438 17.39 5.52 -11.07
CA ASP A 438 16.67 4.38 -10.50
C ASP A 438 15.16 4.68 -10.41
N ILE A 439 14.38 4.08 -11.32
CA ILE A 439 12.91 4.24 -11.38
C ILE A 439 12.26 3.70 -10.11
N GLY A 440 12.75 2.58 -9.61
CA GLY A 440 12.27 1.94 -8.40
C GLY A 440 12.38 2.85 -7.18
N ASN A 441 13.56 3.42 -6.94
CA ASN A 441 13.78 4.30 -5.80
C ASN A 441 12.93 5.58 -5.88
N GLN A 442 12.79 6.20 -7.06
CA GLN A 442 11.94 7.39 -7.20
C GLN A 442 10.43 7.07 -7.13
N SER A 443 10.02 5.81 -7.31
CA SER A 443 8.61 5.41 -7.20
C SER A 443 8.24 4.95 -5.79
N GLY A 444 9.18 4.34 -5.07
CA GLY A 444 8.98 3.89 -3.69
C GLY A 444 8.19 2.58 -3.58
N GLY A 445 7.56 2.37 -2.41
CA GLY A 445 6.72 1.21 -2.15
C GLY A 445 5.48 1.19 -3.05
N TRP A 446 4.77 0.07 -3.02
CA TRP A 446 3.59 -0.17 -3.85
C TRP A 446 3.82 -0.06 -5.37
N THR A 447 5.06 -0.08 -5.87
CA THR A 447 5.33 -0.02 -7.32
C THR A 447 5.74 -1.39 -7.85
N ILE A 448 4.89 -1.99 -8.70
CA ILE A 448 4.98 -3.35 -9.28
C ILE A 448 4.93 -4.47 -8.24
N SER A 449 5.75 -4.41 -7.20
CA SER A 449 5.73 -5.27 -6.03
C SER A 449 5.23 -4.51 -4.81
N TRP A 450 4.79 -5.26 -3.78
CA TRP A 450 4.33 -4.68 -2.51
C TRP A 450 5.33 -3.69 -1.88
N GLN A 451 6.57 -4.13 -1.63
CA GLN A 451 7.61 -3.29 -1.03
C GLN A 451 8.24 -2.30 -2.04
N GLY A 452 7.88 -2.40 -3.33
CA GLY A 452 8.69 -1.87 -4.41
C GLY A 452 10.03 -2.61 -4.52
N ALA A 453 10.90 -2.13 -5.41
CA ALA A 453 12.27 -2.61 -5.55
C ALA A 453 13.11 -1.54 -6.25
N SER A 454 14.41 -1.49 -5.97
CA SER A 454 15.34 -0.65 -6.74
C SER A 454 15.53 -1.17 -8.17
N GLY A 455 15.89 -0.26 -9.08
CA GLY A 455 16.22 -0.53 -10.46
C GLY A 455 15.16 -0.07 -11.46
N ASN A 456 15.29 -0.53 -12.70
CA ASN A 456 14.35 -0.22 -13.78
C ASN A 456 13.17 -1.21 -13.78
N ILE A 457 12.26 -1.04 -12.83
CA ILE A 457 11.17 -2.01 -12.56
C ILE A 457 9.93 -1.83 -13.44
N THR A 458 9.76 -0.65 -14.05
CA THR A 458 8.65 -0.33 -14.96
C THR A 458 9.05 0.79 -15.93
N THR A 459 8.20 1.10 -16.90
CA THR A 459 8.45 2.17 -17.88
C THR A 459 8.32 3.55 -17.24
N GLY A 460 9.39 4.34 -17.31
CA GLY A 460 9.43 5.72 -16.84
C GLY A 460 10.70 6.44 -17.27
N THR A 461 10.86 7.69 -16.82
CA THR A 461 12.08 8.48 -17.01
C THR A 461 12.73 8.73 -15.65
N THR A 462 14.00 8.35 -15.50
CA THR A 462 14.75 8.61 -14.27
C THR A 462 15.03 10.10 -14.10
N ILE A 463 15.35 10.55 -12.88
CA ILE A 463 15.77 11.94 -12.63
C ILE A 463 17.03 12.28 -13.47
N LEU A 464 18.01 11.37 -13.56
CA LEU A 464 19.19 11.54 -14.41
C LEU A 464 18.81 11.72 -15.87
N GLN A 465 17.92 10.88 -16.40
CA GLN A 465 17.47 11.01 -17.78
C GLN A 465 16.71 12.32 -17.98
N GLY A 466 15.88 12.75 -17.03
CA GLY A 466 15.22 14.06 -17.06
C GLY A 466 16.22 15.23 -17.09
N ILE A 467 17.30 15.16 -16.31
CA ILE A 467 18.37 16.16 -16.32
C ILE A 467 19.08 16.20 -17.68
N ARG A 468 19.37 15.03 -18.28
CA ARG A 468 19.97 14.95 -19.62
C ARG A 468 19.07 15.54 -20.69
N ASP A 469 17.77 15.28 -20.62
CA ASP A 469 16.78 15.79 -21.56
C ASP A 469 16.57 17.31 -21.44
N ALA A 470 16.75 17.88 -20.24
CA ALA A 470 16.52 19.29 -19.96
C ALA A 470 17.65 20.23 -20.44
N VAL A 471 18.87 19.70 -20.60
CA VAL A 471 20.04 20.49 -21.00
C VAL A 471 20.27 20.45 -22.52
N GLY A 472 20.75 21.55 -23.09
CA GLY A 472 21.09 21.62 -24.52
C GLY A 472 22.35 20.82 -24.87
N SER A 473 22.57 20.59 -26.17
CA SER A 473 23.73 19.84 -26.71
C SER A 473 25.12 20.39 -26.33
N GLY A 474 25.19 21.63 -25.83
CA GLY A 474 26.42 22.27 -25.33
C GLY A 474 26.74 22.03 -23.84
N THR A 475 25.96 21.22 -23.12
CA THR A 475 26.19 20.90 -21.71
C THR A 475 26.58 19.44 -21.55
N GLN A 476 27.70 19.17 -20.88
CA GLN A 476 28.10 17.79 -20.54
C GLN A 476 27.49 17.37 -19.20
N VAL A 477 26.76 16.27 -19.17
CA VAL A 477 26.24 15.65 -17.93
C VAL A 477 27.03 14.38 -17.64
N THR A 478 27.85 14.41 -16.59
CA THR A 478 28.57 13.23 -16.10
C THR A 478 27.77 12.61 -14.96
N TYR A 479 27.60 11.28 -14.99
CA TYR A 479 27.00 10.54 -13.90
C TYR A 479 27.98 9.55 -13.30
N ASN A 480 28.08 9.54 -11.98
CA ASN A 480 28.65 8.43 -11.23
C ASN A 480 27.87 8.28 -9.92
N ARG A 481 27.39 7.05 -9.65
CA ARG A 481 26.53 6.76 -8.49
C ARG A 481 27.13 7.22 -7.16
N ASP A 482 28.41 6.99 -6.93
CA ASP A 482 29.05 7.33 -5.64
C ASP A 482 29.68 8.74 -5.62
N GLY A 483 29.69 9.45 -6.75
CA GLY A 483 30.32 10.76 -6.89
C GLY A 483 31.77 10.73 -7.39
N SER A 484 32.34 9.56 -7.73
CA SER A 484 33.72 9.45 -8.20
C SER A 484 33.93 10.12 -9.56
N GLY A 485 35.06 10.82 -9.70
CA GLY A 485 35.42 11.54 -10.92
C GLY A 485 34.90 12.98 -11.00
N ILE A 486 34.28 13.50 -9.93
CA ILE A 486 34.02 14.93 -9.81
C ILE A 486 35.32 15.72 -9.57
N ASP A 487 35.40 16.91 -10.15
CA ASP A 487 36.49 17.87 -9.98
C ASP A 487 35.92 19.31 -10.02
N SER A 488 36.77 20.33 -9.91
CA SER A 488 36.35 21.74 -9.88
C SER A 488 35.93 22.32 -11.25
N SER A 489 36.00 21.56 -12.35
CA SER A 489 35.55 22.00 -13.68
C SER A 489 34.03 21.92 -13.87
N TYR A 490 33.33 21.24 -12.96
CA TYR A 490 31.88 21.19 -12.95
C TYR A 490 31.30 22.46 -12.33
N ARG A 491 30.22 22.99 -12.92
CA ARG A 491 29.56 24.21 -12.41
C ARG A 491 28.54 23.93 -11.31
N ALA A 492 28.05 22.70 -11.23
CA ALA A 492 27.12 22.23 -10.22
C ALA A 492 27.21 20.70 -10.09
N ALA A 493 26.96 20.21 -8.87
CA ALA A 493 26.78 18.80 -8.57
C ALA A 493 25.34 18.59 -8.06
N ILE A 494 24.63 17.62 -8.64
CA ILE A 494 23.29 17.21 -8.24
C ILE A 494 23.39 15.84 -7.57
N ALA A 495 23.11 15.78 -6.27
CA ALA A 495 23.06 14.54 -5.49
C ALA A 495 21.60 14.11 -5.31
N VAL A 496 21.23 12.97 -5.89
CA VAL A 496 19.90 12.38 -5.74
C VAL A 496 19.97 11.21 -4.76
N VAL A 497 19.60 11.48 -3.52
CA VAL A 497 19.82 10.65 -2.33
C VAL A 497 18.50 10.42 -1.59
N GLY A 498 18.50 9.61 -0.52
CA GLY A 498 17.34 9.42 0.35
C GLY A 498 17.01 7.96 0.60
N GLU A 499 15.74 7.63 0.69
CA GLU A 499 15.27 6.28 1.04
C GLU A 499 15.25 5.35 -0.18
N THR A 500 15.26 4.04 0.08
CA THR A 500 14.87 3.00 -0.88
C THR A 500 13.40 2.61 -0.68
N PRO A 501 12.75 1.88 -1.60
CA PRO A 501 11.36 1.47 -1.46
C PRO A 501 11.08 0.67 -0.17
N TYR A 502 9.91 0.92 0.41
CA TYR A 502 9.32 0.18 1.54
C TYR A 502 7.80 0.37 1.55
N ALA A 503 7.08 -0.55 2.18
CA ALA A 503 5.65 -0.41 2.49
C ALA A 503 5.33 -0.99 3.87
N GLU A 504 4.33 -0.40 4.54
CA GLU A 504 3.83 -0.87 5.84
C GLU A 504 4.94 -0.94 6.91
N GLY A 505 4.82 -1.83 7.89
CA GLY A 505 5.78 -1.96 8.99
C GLY A 505 7.23 -2.25 8.59
N GLN A 506 7.54 -2.62 7.34
CA GLN A 506 8.93 -2.70 6.85
C GLN A 506 9.58 -1.31 6.74
N GLY A 507 8.76 -0.28 6.59
CA GLY A 507 9.18 1.11 6.61
C GLY A 507 9.25 1.72 8.01
N ASP A 508 8.83 1.03 9.07
CA ASP A 508 8.86 1.63 10.40
C ASP A 508 10.30 1.95 10.83
N ARG A 509 10.53 3.18 11.28
CA ARG A 509 11.84 3.67 11.74
C ARG A 509 11.81 3.91 13.24
N THR A 510 12.13 2.88 14.02
CA THR A 510 12.28 3.00 15.49
C THR A 510 13.64 3.58 15.92
N GLY A 511 14.61 3.65 15.01
CA GLY A 511 15.96 4.16 15.24
C GLY A 511 16.25 5.47 14.51
N SER A 512 17.35 5.51 13.75
CA SER A 512 17.76 6.70 13.00
C SER A 512 16.82 7.00 11.83
N MET A 513 16.45 8.27 11.71
CA MET A 513 15.73 8.82 10.55
C MET A 513 16.65 9.58 9.59
N GLY A 514 17.96 9.51 9.79
CA GLY A 514 18.95 10.18 8.95
C GLY A 514 19.26 9.43 7.65
N LEU A 515 20.06 10.10 6.80
CA LEU A 515 20.62 9.51 5.59
C LEU A 515 21.55 8.32 5.93
N ASP A 516 21.57 7.32 5.06
CA ASP A 516 22.48 6.19 5.21
C ASP A 516 23.94 6.57 4.95
N SER A 517 24.87 5.68 5.32
CA SER A 517 26.30 5.91 5.16
C SER A 517 26.75 6.04 3.70
N THR A 518 26.00 5.48 2.75
CA THR A 518 26.31 5.57 1.31
C THR A 518 26.03 6.98 0.82
N ASP A 519 24.86 7.53 1.14
CA ASP A 519 24.50 8.90 0.79
C ASP A 519 25.43 9.91 1.45
N LEU A 520 25.75 9.73 2.75
CA LEU A 520 26.67 10.60 3.46
C LEU A 520 28.07 10.61 2.82
N ALA A 521 28.58 9.46 2.41
CA ALA A 521 29.87 9.36 1.73
C ALA A 521 29.85 10.04 0.34
N THR A 522 28.77 9.87 -0.43
CA THR A 522 28.59 10.57 -1.70
C THR A 522 28.52 12.07 -1.52
N LEU A 523 27.70 12.57 -0.58
CA LEU A 523 27.59 14.00 -0.28
C LEU A 523 28.93 14.60 0.17
N GLN A 524 29.69 13.89 1.01
CA GLN A 524 31.01 14.33 1.44
C GLN A 524 31.99 14.43 0.26
N ARG A 525 31.98 13.45 -0.65
CA ARG A 525 32.82 13.44 -1.86
C ARG A 525 32.50 14.62 -2.77
N LEU A 526 31.22 14.88 -3.03
CA LEU A 526 30.80 16.01 -3.86
C LEU A 526 31.17 17.34 -3.21
N LYS A 527 30.92 17.50 -1.91
CA LYS A 527 31.29 18.70 -1.17
C LYS A 527 32.80 18.99 -1.24
N ALA A 528 33.63 17.96 -1.13
CA ALA A 528 35.09 18.09 -1.18
C ALA A 528 35.61 18.64 -2.51
N SER A 529 34.82 18.59 -3.59
CA SER A 529 35.20 19.17 -4.89
C SER A 529 35.14 20.71 -4.92
N GLY A 530 34.45 21.34 -3.96
CA GLY A 530 34.20 22.79 -3.94
C GLY A 530 33.13 23.27 -4.94
N VAL A 531 32.52 22.36 -5.70
CA VAL A 531 31.44 22.65 -6.64
C VAL A 531 30.13 22.90 -5.88
N PRO A 532 29.27 23.84 -6.31
CA PRO A 532 27.95 24.03 -5.72
C PRO A 532 27.13 22.73 -5.70
N LEU A 533 26.67 22.35 -4.52
CA LEU A 533 25.97 21.09 -4.25
C LEU A 533 24.46 21.32 -4.12
N VAL A 534 23.71 20.75 -5.06
CA VAL A 534 22.24 20.67 -5.05
C VAL A 534 21.86 19.26 -4.60
N VAL A 535 21.09 19.16 -3.51
CA VAL A 535 20.56 17.89 -3.02
C VAL A 535 19.09 17.75 -3.43
N VAL A 536 18.78 16.64 -4.09
CA VAL A 536 17.41 16.19 -4.36
C VAL A 536 17.16 15.01 -3.45
N LEU A 537 16.26 15.17 -2.48
CA LEU A 537 15.93 14.14 -1.51
C LEU A 537 14.69 13.37 -1.96
N VAL A 538 14.88 12.10 -2.29
CA VAL A 538 13.82 11.13 -2.60
C VAL A 538 13.50 10.35 -1.32
N SER A 539 12.37 10.65 -0.69
CA SER A 539 11.99 10.04 0.60
C SER A 539 10.47 9.99 0.76
N GLY A 540 9.99 9.03 1.55
CA GLY A 540 8.56 8.92 1.85
C GLY A 540 8.08 9.86 2.97
N ARG A 541 8.98 10.67 3.53
CA ARG A 541 8.78 11.46 4.75
C ARG A 541 9.93 12.45 4.96
N PRO A 542 9.78 13.44 5.86
CA PRO A 542 10.91 14.17 6.42
C PRO A 542 12.00 13.24 6.97
N MET A 543 13.26 13.61 6.75
CA MET A 543 14.44 12.87 7.23
C MET A 543 15.28 13.75 8.17
N ASP A 544 16.01 13.13 9.09
CA ASP A 544 16.93 13.85 9.98
C ASP A 544 18.20 14.30 9.21
N ILE A 545 18.20 15.58 8.81
CA ILE A 545 19.20 16.18 7.91
C ILE A 545 19.85 17.45 8.48
N ALA A 546 19.50 17.86 9.70
CA ALA A 546 19.90 19.15 10.24
C ALA A 546 21.43 19.30 10.32
N GLY A 547 22.15 18.23 10.67
CA GLY A 547 23.61 18.22 10.77
C GLY A 547 24.35 18.34 9.42
N GLN A 548 23.67 18.09 8.30
CA GLN A 548 24.25 18.15 6.96
C GLN A 548 23.81 19.41 6.19
N LEU A 549 22.72 20.07 6.60
CA LEU A 549 22.06 21.12 5.84
C LEU A 549 22.99 22.29 5.45
N ASP A 550 23.87 22.73 6.35
CA ASP A 550 24.82 23.83 6.10
C ASP A 550 25.82 23.52 4.98
N GLN A 551 26.00 22.24 4.65
CA GLN A 551 26.93 21.77 3.64
C GLN A 551 26.34 21.81 2.22
N TRP A 552 25.04 22.09 2.09
CA TRP A 552 24.32 22.06 0.83
C TRP A 552 23.99 23.47 0.36
N ASN A 553 24.19 23.74 -0.94
CA ASN A 553 23.80 25.02 -1.53
C ASN A 553 22.29 25.06 -1.78
N ALA A 554 21.71 23.96 -2.26
CA ALA A 554 20.26 23.83 -2.37
C ALA A 554 19.77 22.46 -1.90
N LEU A 555 18.51 22.43 -1.46
CA LEU A 555 17.79 21.22 -1.07
C LEU A 555 16.38 21.27 -1.65
N VAL A 556 16.02 20.23 -2.40
CA VAL A 556 14.68 19.98 -2.91
C VAL A 556 14.19 18.67 -2.31
N ALA A 557 13.07 18.71 -1.58
CA ALA A 557 12.34 17.50 -1.23
C ALA A 557 11.50 17.09 -2.44
N ALA A 558 11.82 15.94 -3.02
CA ALA A 558 11.15 15.39 -4.19
C ALA A 558 10.14 14.29 -3.84
N TRP A 559 10.07 13.90 -2.57
CA TRP A 559 9.20 12.84 -2.07
C TRP A 559 9.45 11.52 -2.82
N LEU A 560 8.40 10.84 -3.26
CA LEU A 560 8.45 9.69 -4.15
C LEU A 560 7.71 10.07 -5.46
N PRO A 561 8.40 10.68 -6.45
CA PRO A 561 7.76 11.31 -7.60
C PRO A 561 7.17 10.35 -8.66
N GLY A 562 7.36 9.04 -8.55
CA GLY A 562 6.80 8.08 -9.51
C GLY A 562 7.58 8.02 -10.83
N THR A 563 6.94 7.72 -11.96
CA THR A 563 7.65 7.40 -13.22
C THR A 563 8.17 8.62 -13.98
N GLU A 564 7.71 9.82 -13.68
CA GLU A 564 7.93 11.01 -14.52
C GLU A 564 9.03 11.93 -14.00
N GLY A 565 10.25 11.40 -13.86
CA GLY A 565 11.43 12.12 -13.31
C GLY A 565 11.82 13.39 -14.07
N ARG A 566 11.30 13.62 -15.28
CA ARG A 566 11.40 14.90 -15.99
C ARG A 566 10.81 16.07 -15.20
N GLY A 567 9.77 15.84 -14.39
CA GLY A 567 9.17 16.89 -13.57
C GLY A 567 10.15 17.45 -12.52
N VAL A 568 11.10 16.63 -12.06
CA VAL A 568 12.19 17.10 -11.18
C VAL A 568 13.12 18.04 -11.94
N ALA A 569 13.51 17.67 -13.16
CA ALA A 569 14.37 18.50 -14.00
C ALA A 569 13.70 19.83 -14.39
N ASP A 570 12.39 19.83 -14.66
CA ASP A 570 11.63 21.04 -14.97
C ASP A 570 11.79 22.11 -13.90
N VAL A 571 11.79 21.71 -12.62
CA VAL A 571 12.04 22.62 -11.51
C VAL A 571 13.51 22.97 -11.44
N LEU A 572 14.43 21.99 -11.39
CA LEU A 572 15.86 22.25 -11.24
C LEU A 572 16.44 23.21 -12.29
N PHE A 573 15.88 23.22 -13.50
CA PHE A 573 16.32 24.08 -14.61
C PHE A 573 15.38 25.26 -14.90
N GLY A 574 14.36 25.49 -14.07
CA GLY A 574 13.53 26.69 -14.12
C GLY A 574 12.46 26.73 -15.22
N ASP A 575 12.10 25.59 -15.82
CA ASP A 575 10.90 25.49 -16.66
C ASP A 575 9.61 25.61 -15.84
N HIS A 576 9.71 25.28 -14.55
CA HIS A 576 8.66 25.50 -13.56
C HIS A 576 9.28 26.05 -12.27
N ALA A 577 8.69 27.08 -11.69
CA ALA A 577 9.11 27.56 -10.38
C ALA A 577 8.60 26.60 -9.30
N PRO A 578 9.37 26.29 -8.24
CA PRO A 578 8.87 25.46 -7.15
C PRO A 578 7.63 26.10 -6.52
N ALA A 579 6.55 25.33 -6.47
CA ALA A 579 5.26 25.74 -5.91
C ALA A 579 4.91 24.95 -4.63
N GLY A 580 5.42 23.73 -4.51
CA GLY A 580 5.11 22.82 -3.41
C GLY A 580 5.44 23.41 -2.03
N LYS A 581 4.63 23.04 -1.05
CA LYS A 581 4.75 23.42 0.36
C LYS A 581 4.76 22.17 1.23
N LEU A 582 5.52 22.19 2.32
CA LEU A 582 5.61 21.06 3.23
C LEU A 582 4.22 20.63 3.75
N PRO A 583 3.81 19.37 3.53
CA PRO A 583 2.57 18.81 4.07
C PRO A 583 2.77 18.15 5.45
N MET A 584 4.02 18.03 5.89
CA MET A 584 4.45 17.54 7.21
C MET A 584 5.42 18.57 7.81
N THR A 585 5.44 18.71 9.12
CA THR A 585 6.47 19.51 9.81
C THR A 585 7.81 18.77 9.75
N TRP A 586 8.90 19.46 9.39
CA TRP A 586 10.21 18.82 9.28
C TRP A 586 10.96 18.87 10.62
N PRO A 587 11.32 17.74 11.25
CA PRO A 587 12.03 17.75 12.53
C PRO A 587 13.48 18.26 12.40
N ARG A 588 13.99 18.90 13.46
CA ARG A 588 15.42 19.19 13.66
C ARG A 588 16.23 17.95 14.01
N SER A 589 15.61 16.98 14.66
CA SER A 589 16.18 15.66 14.92
C SER A 589 15.08 14.63 15.13
N ALA A 590 15.41 13.36 14.94
CA ALA A 590 14.46 12.26 15.19
C ALA A 590 13.89 12.25 16.63
N ASP A 591 14.56 12.87 17.61
CA ASP A 591 14.10 12.95 19.00
C ASP A 591 12.86 13.84 19.19
N GLN A 592 12.54 14.70 18.22
CA GLN A 592 11.34 15.55 18.29
C GLN A 592 10.05 14.77 17.98
N GLU A 593 10.13 13.60 17.35
CA GLU A 593 8.98 12.79 16.95
C GLU A 593 8.16 12.26 18.14
N PRO A 594 6.82 12.36 18.10
CA PRO A 594 6.01 12.99 17.04
C PRO A 594 6.10 14.51 17.08
N ILE A 595 6.32 15.18 15.93
CA ILE A 595 6.22 16.63 15.78
C ILE A 595 5.12 16.97 14.77
N ASN A 596 4.26 17.93 15.08
CA ASN A 596 3.17 18.34 14.19
C ASN A 596 2.83 19.82 14.35
N ALA A 597 2.29 20.43 13.30
CA ALA A 597 1.80 21.80 13.35
C ALA A 597 0.80 22.00 14.50
N GLY A 598 1.03 23.04 15.30
CA GLY A 598 0.17 23.42 16.43
C GLY A 598 0.48 22.70 17.75
N ASP A 599 1.49 21.83 17.83
CA ASP A 599 1.86 21.12 19.07
C ASP A 599 2.82 21.90 20.00
N GLY A 600 3.27 23.09 19.56
CA GLY A 600 4.18 23.97 20.32
C GLY A 600 5.67 23.67 20.14
N LYS A 601 6.05 22.62 19.40
CA LYS A 601 7.43 22.37 18.98
C LYS A 601 7.79 23.23 17.77
N GLN A 602 9.08 23.52 17.60
CA GLN A 602 9.59 24.22 16.42
C GLN A 602 10.37 23.24 15.54
N GLY A 603 9.94 23.10 14.29
CA GLY A 603 10.59 22.29 13.28
C GLY A 603 11.89 22.91 12.79
N LEU A 604 12.65 22.14 12.01
CA LEU A 604 13.70 22.66 11.13
C LEU A 604 13.07 23.50 10.01
N PHE A 605 11.97 22.99 9.47
CA PHE A 605 11.07 23.68 8.55
C PHE A 605 9.64 23.44 9.01
N GLU A 606 8.86 24.50 9.15
CA GLU A 606 7.48 24.41 9.60
C GLU A 606 6.55 23.85 8.52
N TYR A 607 5.43 23.25 8.91
CA TYR A 607 4.34 22.94 7.99
C TYR A 607 4.00 24.14 7.10
N GLY A 608 3.77 23.90 5.80
CA GLY A 608 3.51 24.94 4.83
C GLY A 608 4.75 25.70 4.32
N PHE A 609 5.95 25.41 4.84
CA PHE A 609 7.18 26.00 4.32
C PHE A 609 7.49 25.53 2.89
N GLY A 610 8.08 26.41 2.09
CA GLY A 610 8.58 26.10 0.75
C GLY A 610 9.00 27.38 0.04
N LEU A 611 10.25 27.45 -0.38
CA LEU A 611 10.79 28.58 -1.13
C LEU A 611 10.30 28.55 -2.58
N THR A 612 10.43 29.68 -3.26
CA THR A 612 10.27 29.78 -4.72
C THR A 612 11.45 30.56 -5.31
N TYR A 613 11.55 30.63 -6.63
CA TYR A 613 12.57 31.47 -7.26
C TYR A 613 12.22 32.94 -7.11
N THR A 614 13.17 33.75 -6.65
CA THR A 614 12.99 35.19 -6.62
C THR A 614 12.95 35.69 -8.06
N SER A 615 11.81 36.27 -8.48
CA SER A 615 11.78 37.04 -9.71
C SER A 615 12.79 38.17 -9.58
N ALA A 616 13.67 38.35 -10.58
CA ALA A 616 14.49 39.55 -10.67
C ALA A 616 13.55 40.75 -10.89
N SER A 617 13.07 41.36 -9.81
CA SER A 617 12.48 42.70 -9.89
C SER A 617 13.60 43.67 -10.29
N PRO A 618 13.36 44.60 -11.23
CA PRO A 618 14.33 45.65 -11.50
C PRO A 618 14.60 46.41 -10.20
N SER A 619 15.88 46.64 -9.91
CA SER A 619 16.30 47.40 -8.72
C SER A 619 15.48 48.67 -8.61
N PRO A 620 14.84 48.96 -7.46
CA PRO A 620 14.27 50.28 -7.26
C PRO A 620 15.42 51.29 -7.34
N SER A 621 15.28 52.30 -8.21
CA SER A 621 16.18 53.45 -8.22
C SER A 621 16.28 54.03 -6.81
N PRO A 622 17.48 54.46 -6.38
CA PRO A 622 17.68 54.94 -5.02
C PRO A 622 16.87 56.22 -4.79
N SER A 623 15.90 56.17 -3.87
CA SER A 623 15.28 57.36 -3.29
C SER A 623 16.12 57.87 -2.10
N PRO A 624 16.12 59.18 -1.84
CA PRO A 624 17.20 59.87 -1.15
C PRO A 624 17.24 59.59 0.36
N SER A 625 18.45 59.69 0.92
CA SER A 625 18.77 59.48 2.34
C SER A 625 17.90 60.31 3.29
N PRO A 626 17.40 59.73 4.40
CA PRO A 626 16.83 60.49 5.50
C PRO A 626 17.92 61.02 6.45
N SER A 627 17.71 62.25 6.93
CA SER A 627 18.52 62.92 7.97
C SER A 627 18.44 62.22 9.35
N PRO A 628 19.41 62.45 10.26
CA PRO A 628 19.62 61.60 11.43
C PRO A 628 18.67 61.94 12.58
N SER A 629 18.35 60.94 13.39
CA SER A 629 17.69 61.08 14.70
C SER A 629 18.41 60.24 15.78
N PRO A 630 18.31 60.63 17.06
CA PRO A 630 19.40 60.54 18.03
C PRO A 630 19.48 59.23 18.84
N SER A 631 20.66 58.99 19.42
CA SER A 631 21.08 57.82 20.21
C SER A 631 20.28 57.54 21.50
N PRO A 632 20.30 56.27 22.00
CA PRO A 632 19.55 55.83 23.17
C PRO A 632 20.35 55.87 24.49
N SER A 633 19.63 55.79 25.63
CA SER A 633 20.14 55.50 26.98
C SER A 633 18.97 55.06 27.91
N PRO A 634 19.19 54.41 29.06
CA PRO A 634 19.73 53.06 29.25
C PRO A 634 18.77 52.14 30.07
N SER A 635 19.00 50.82 30.04
CA SER A 635 18.29 49.81 30.86
C SER A 635 18.65 49.87 32.36
N PRO A 636 17.73 49.52 33.28
CA PRO A 636 18.08 49.13 34.64
C PRO A 636 18.25 47.61 34.82
N SER A 637 19.18 47.29 35.73
CA SER A 637 19.67 45.98 36.18
C SER A 637 18.69 45.21 37.11
N PRO A 638 18.91 43.91 37.39
CA PRO A 638 17.99 43.01 38.09
C PRO A 638 18.21 42.95 39.62
N SER A 639 17.20 42.47 40.35
CA SER A 639 17.24 42.17 41.79
C SER A 639 17.37 40.65 42.09
N PRO A 640 17.90 40.26 43.27
CA PRO A 640 18.65 39.00 43.49
C PRO A 640 17.81 37.81 44.02
N PRO A 641 18.39 36.60 44.14
CA PRO A 641 17.66 35.33 44.25
C PRO A 641 17.44 34.86 45.69
N ALA A 642 16.41 34.03 45.89
CA ALA A 642 16.20 33.26 47.11
C ALA A 642 16.78 31.83 46.97
N SER A 643 17.59 31.44 47.96
CA SER A 643 18.26 30.14 48.13
C SER A 643 17.43 29.15 48.99
N PRO A 644 17.82 27.86 49.09
CA PRO A 644 16.92 26.70 49.12
C PRO A 644 16.88 25.91 50.44
N SER A 645 15.95 24.95 50.56
CA SER A 645 16.04 23.70 51.37
C SER A 645 14.76 22.83 51.21
N PRO A 646 14.77 21.53 51.54
CA PRO A 646 15.75 20.48 51.23
C PRO A 646 15.09 19.23 50.57
N SER A 647 15.92 18.36 49.98
CA SER A 647 15.55 17.06 49.39
C SER A 647 14.89 16.07 50.36
N PRO A 648 14.11 15.11 49.84
CA PRO A 648 14.13 13.74 50.29
C PRO A 648 14.94 12.81 49.35
N SER A 649 15.62 11.86 50.00
CA SER A 649 16.49 10.80 49.46
C SER A 649 15.82 9.79 48.52
N PRO A 650 16.62 9.00 47.76
CA PRO A 650 16.13 8.07 46.75
C PRO A 650 15.60 6.77 47.37
N SER A 651 14.51 6.24 46.81
CA SER A 651 14.09 4.85 46.99
C SER A 651 14.52 3.99 45.79
N PRO A 652 14.73 2.69 45.99
CA PRO A 652 15.76 1.92 45.31
C PRO A 652 15.38 1.49 43.89
N SER A 653 16.41 1.31 43.06
CA SER A 653 16.32 0.66 41.75
C SER A 653 15.53 -0.65 41.81
N PRO A 654 14.61 -0.91 40.88
CA PRO A 654 14.16 -2.27 40.63
C PRO A 654 15.32 -3.06 40.04
N SER A 655 15.63 -4.19 40.69
CA SER A 655 16.50 -5.25 40.18
C SER A 655 16.09 -5.70 38.77
N PRO A 656 17.04 -6.23 37.97
CA PRO A 656 16.75 -6.70 36.62
C PRO A 656 15.74 -7.85 36.68
N SER A 657 14.61 -7.69 36.01
CA SER A 657 13.72 -8.82 35.71
C SER A 657 14.37 -9.76 34.71
N PRO A 658 14.13 -11.08 34.83
CA PRO A 658 14.98 -12.12 34.31
C PRO A 658 14.97 -12.16 32.78
N SER A 659 16.16 -12.37 32.23
CA SER A 659 16.36 -12.80 30.84
C SER A 659 15.48 -14.02 30.55
N PRO A 660 14.70 -14.05 29.44
CA PRO A 660 13.92 -15.22 29.10
C PRO A 660 14.85 -16.42 28.88
N SER A 661 14.67 -17.44 29.71
CA SER A 661 15.25 -18.76 29.48
C SER A 661 14.72 -19.36 28.16
N PRO A 662 15.51 -20.21 27.49
CA PRO A 662 15.30 -20.58 26.11
C PRO A 662 13.99 -21.34 25.91
N SER A 663 13.24 -20.94 24.88
CA SER A 663 12.09 -21.68 24.36
C SER A 663 12.48 -23.10 23.95
N ALA A 664 11.50 -24.00 24.07
CA ALA A 664 11.56 -25.44 23.85
C ALA A 664 12.57 -25.90 22.80
N SER A 665 13.35 -26.94 23.14
CA SER A 665 14.27 -27.64 22.26
C SER A 665 13.61 -28.00 20.94
N ALA A 666 14.09 -27.41 19.84
CA ALA A 666 13.64 -27.71 18.49
C ALA A 666 13.81 -29.20 18.20
N SER A 667 12.73 -29.89 17.82
CA SER A 667 12.78 -31.31 17.49
C SER A 667 13.43 -31.50 16.11
N ALA A 668 14.37 -32.44 16.02
CA ALA A 668 14.94 -32.85 14.74
C ALA A 668 13.90 -33.65 13.93
N PRO A 669 13.73 -33.40 12.62
CA PRO A 669 12.76 -34.14 11.80
C PRO A 669 13.18 -35.61 11.65
N THR A 670 12.44 -36.53 12.28
CA THR A 670 12.59 -37.97 12.07
C THR A 670 11.88 -38.38 10.76
N GLY A 671 12.61 -38.33 9.65
CA GLY A 671 12.08 -38.64 8.31
C GLY A 671 12.72 -37.86 7.15
N GLY A 672 13.69 -36.99 7.46
CA GLY A 672 14.48 -36.26 6.46
C GLY A 672 13.89 -34.92 6.04
N CYS A 673 14.72 -34.07 5.46
CA CYS A 673 14.37 -32.75 4.93
C CYS A 673 15.03 -32.55 3.56
N VAL A 674 14.43 -31.70 2.73
CA VAL A 674 15.02 -31.23 1.48
C VAL A 674 15.24 -29.74 1.55
N VAL A 675 16.38 -29.27 1.06
CA VAL A 675 16.65 -27.85 0.90
C VAL A 675 16.88 -27.55 -0.57
N THR A 676 16.04 -26.69 -1.12
CA THR A 676 16.24 -26.09 -2.45
C THR A 676 16.90 -24.73 -2.26
N TYR A 677 18.00 -24.50 -2.95
CA TYR A 677 18.81 -23.28 -2.86
C TYR A 677 18.97 -22.67 -4.25
N LYS A 678 18.20 -21.63 -4.55
CA LYS A 678 18.22 -20.94 -5.86
C LYS A 678 18.98 -19.64 -5.74
N VAL A 679 19.90 -19.38 -6.65
CA VAL A 679 20.76 -18.20 -6.64
C VAL A 679 20.51 -17.34 -7.86
N ASN A 680 20.41 -16.03 -7.65
CA ASN A 680 20.57 -15.02 -8.68
C ASN A 680 21.86 -14.24 -8.42
N ASP A 681 22.87 -14.43 -9.28
CA ASP A 681 24.23 -13.92 -9.11
C ASP A 681 24.56 -12.87 -10.17
N TRP A 682 25.18 -11.75 -9.76
CA TRP A 682 25.57 -10.64 -10.63
C TRP A 682 27.06 -10.28 -10.59
N GLY A 683 27.93 -11.19 -10.12
CA GLY A 683 29.39 -11.02 -10.25
C GLY A 683 30.00 -10.10 -9.18
N GLY A 684 29.79 -10.45 -7.91
CA GLY A 684 30.27 -9.71 -6.73
C GLY A 684 29.22 -9.62 -5.61
N GLY A 685 27.96 -9.89 -5.96
CA GLY A 685 26.87 -10.11 -5.03
C GLY A 685 25.84 -11.07 -5.63
N PHE A 686 24.97 -11.57 -4.76
CA PHE A 686 23.91 -12.49 -5.13
C PHE A 686 22.72 -12.39 -4.18
N THR A 687 21.54 -12.81 -4.63
CA THR A 687 20.44 -13.20 -3.76
C THR A 687 20.27 -14.70 -3.80
N ALA A 688 19.87 -15.29 -2.68
CA ALA A 688 19.54 -16.69 -2.58
C ALA A 688 18.14 -16.87 -1.98
N ASP A 689 17.29 -17.65 -2.66
CA ASP A 689 16.02 -18.12 -2.16
C ASP A 689 16.17 -19.57 -1.69
N VAL A 690 15.84 -19.82 -0.43
CA VAL A 690 16.00 -21.10 0.25
C VAL A 690 14.63 -21.62 0.67
N THR A 691 14.29 -22.83 0.21
CA THR A 691 13.08 -23.54 0.63
C THR A 691 13.43 -24.80 1.38
N ILE A 692 12.99 -24.89 2.63
CA ILE A 692 13.08 -26.08 3.48
C ILE A 692 11.78 -26.88 3.28
N THR A 693 11.88 -28.15 2.90
CA THR A 693 10.76 -29.09 2.83
C THR A 693 10.91 -30.17 3.88
N ASN A 694 9.94 -30.28 4.78
CA ASN A 694 9.90 -31.34 5.80
C ASN A 694 9.29 -32.62 5.22
N ARG A 695 10.07 -33.70 5.12
CA ARG A 695 9.57 -35.02 4.66
C ARG A 695 9.18 -35.95 5.81
N SER A 696 9.35 -35.54 7.06
CA SER A 696 8.95 -36.35 8.20
C SER A 696 7.43 -36.36 8.40
N SER A 697 6.96 -37.39 9.09
CA SER A 697 5.54 -37.57 9.44
C SER A 697 5.08 -36.65 10.58
N SER A 698 5.99 -35.86 11.16
CA SER A 698 5.71 -34.93 12.26
C SER A 698 6.06 -33.50 11.83
N PRO A 699 5.31 -32.47 12.28
CA PRO A 699 5.69 -31.08 12.07
C PRO A 699 7.02 -30.73 12.75
N VAL A 700 7.81 -29.84 12.14
CA VAL A 700 8.98 -29.23 12.78
C VAL A 700 8.53 -27.92 13.43
N ASN A 701 8.67 -27.80 14.74
CA ASN A 701 8.31 -26.59 15.50
C ASN A 701 9.57 -25.90 16.01
N GLY A 702 9.79 -24.68 15.53
CA GLY A 702 11.08 -24.01 15.60
C GLY A 702 12.06 -24.67 14.63
N TRP A 703 12.56 -23.92 13.65
CA TRP A 703 13.55 -24.43 12.72
C TRP A 703 14.81 -23.58 12.73
N ARG A 704 15.94 -24.29 12.69
CA ARG A 704 17.29 -23.75 12.58
C ARG A 704 17.99 -24.49 11.44
N LEU A 705 18.19 -23.81 10.32
CA LEU A 705 18.93 -24.32 9.18
C LEU A 705 20.38 -23.84 9.23
N GLN A 706 21.33 -24.75 9.03
CA GLN A 706 22.75 -24.43 9.04
C GLN A 706 23.44 -24.94 7.78
N TRP A 707 24.40 -24.18 7.28
CA TRP A 707 25.27 -24.57 6.17
C TRP A 707 26.63 -23.87 6.28
N THR A 708 27.57 -24.31 5.47
CA THR A 708 28.92 -23.72 5.40
C THR A 708 29.24 -23.35 3.96
N TYR A 709 29.68 -22.13 3.72
CA TYR A 709 30.20 -21.71 2.43
C TYR A 709 31.61 -22.24 2.20
N ALA A 710 31.92 -22.66 0.98
CA ALA A 710 33.28 -23.07 0.61
C ALA A 710 34.22 -21.88 0.32
N GLY A 711 33.67 -20.68 0.10
CA GLY A 711 34.41 -19.49 -0.31
C GLY A 711 34.41 -18.37 0.73
N ASN A 712 34.36 -17.14 0.24
CA ASN A 712 34.39 -15.91 1.02
C ASN A 712 33.02 -15.19 1.05
N GLN A 713 31.94 -15.90 0.73
CA GLN A 713 30.59 -15.35 0.75
C GLN A 713 30.26 -14.74 2.11
N ARG A 714 29.66 -13.55 2.10
CA ARG A 714 29.18 -12.83 3.27
C ARG A 714 27.74 -12.43 3.07
N ILE A 715 26.87 -12.82 3.99
CA ILE A 715 25.46 -12.43 3.99
C ILE A 715 25.37 -10.99 4.49
N THR A 716 24.73 -10.13 3.72
CA THR A 716 24.64 -8.68 3.95
C THR A 716 23.21 -8.21 4.28
N GLY A 717 22.20 -9.04 3.99
CA GLY A 717 20.80 -8.81 4.35
C GLY A 717 20.00 -10.10 4.24
N TYR A 718 18.85 -10.19 4.89
CA TYR A 718 18.00 -11.39 4.89
C TYR A 718 16.53 -11.05 5.10
N TRP A 719 15.65 -11.95 4.68
CA TRP A 719 14.20 -11.85 4.89
C TRP A 719 13.62 -13.21 5.29
N ASN A 720 12.46 -13.19 5.96
CA ASN A 720 11.72 -14.37 6.43
C ASN A 720 12.52 -15.35 7.30
N SER A 721 13.65 -14.90 7.88
CA SER A 721 14.50 -15.64 8.80
C SER A 721 15.38 -14.66 9.59
N THR A 722 15.97 -15.13 10.68
CA THR A 722 17.10 -14.43 11.33
C THR A 722 18.37 -15.18 10.98
N ILE A 723 19.32 -14.51 10.33
CA ILE A 723 20.58 -15.13 9.91
C ILE A 723 21.76 -14.60 10.72
N THR A 724 22.57 -15.51 11.25
CA THR A 724 23.90 -15.20 11.79
C THR A 724 24.95 -15.95 10.98
N GLN A 725 26.09 -15.29 10.75
CA GLN A 725 27.23 -15.87 10.05
C GLN A 725 28.52 -15.64 10.84
N SER A 726 29.24 -16.71 11.12
CA SER A 726 30.59 -16.68 11.73
C SER A 726 31.57 -17.37 10.79
N GLY A 727 32.52 -16.61 10.25
CA GLY A 727 33.39 -17.13 9.18
C GLY A 727 32.57 -17.64 7.98
N GLN A 728 32.77 -18.90 7.62
CA GLN A 728 32.03 -19.57 6.55
C GLN A 728 30.72 -20.22 7.01
N GLN A 729 30.51 -20.35 8.32
CA GLN A 729 29.34 -21.04 8.88
C GLN A 729 28.17 -20.08 9.00
N VAL A 730 27.01 -20.50 8.49
CA VAL A 730 25.76 -19.75 8.54
C VAL A 730 24.72 -20.52 9.34
N THR A 731 23.94 -19.79 10.13
CA THR A 731 22.75 -20.27 10.80
C THR A 731 21.59 -19.35 10.46
N ALA A 732 20.57 -19.88 9.78
CA ALA A 732 19.26 -19.24 9.64
C ALA A 732 18.27 -19.86 10.62
N SER A 733 17.50 -19.03 11.32
CA SER A 733 16.43 -19.47 12.22
C SER A 733 15.10 -18.86 11.81
N ASN A 734 14.01 -19.53 12.15
CA ASN A 734 12.67 -19.08 11.82
C ASN A 734 12.35 -17.67 12.36
N ALA A 735 11.57 -16.92 11.60
CA ALA A 735 10.87 -15.74 12.08
C ALA A 735 9.70 -16.16 12.99
N ALA A 736 9.09 -15.20 13.68
CA ALA A 736 8.01 -15.46 14.63
C ALA A 736 6.79 -16.16 13.98
N TRP A 737 6.52 -15.90 12.70
CA TRP A 737 5.34 -16.36 11.98
C TRP A 737 5.56 -17.64 11.14
N ASN A 738 6.80 -18.05 10.88
CA ASN A 738 7.10 -19.26 10.10
C ASN A 738 7.82 -20.35 10.91
N GLY A 739 7.64 -20.35 12.23
CA GLY A 739 8.27 -21.33 13.13
C GLY A 739 7.87 -22.77 12.90
N THR A 740 6.71 -23.04 12.29
CA THR A 740 6.23 -24.40 12.06
C THR A 740 6.33 -24.79 10.60
N ILE A 741 7.03 -25.89 10.30
CA ILE A 741 7.03 -26.55 8.99
C ILE A 741 6.14 -27.79 9.09
N GLY A 742 5.02 -27.80 8.36
CA GLY A 742 4.07 -28.92 8.36
C GLY A 742 4.72 -30.27 8.03
N ALA A 743 4.12 -31.37 8.52
CA ALA A 743 4.55 -32.73 8.17
C ALA A 743 4.31 -33.04 6.68
N ASN A 744 4.88 -34.15 6.20
CA ASN A 744 4.54 -34.77 4.90
C ASN A 744 4.64 -33.82 3.68
N GLY A 745 5.69 -33.02 3.60
CA GLY A 745 5.96 -32.12 2.49
C GLY A 745 5.66 -30.64 2.76
N GLY A 746 5.35 -30.27 4.01
CA GLY A 746 5.25 -28.86 4.39
C GLY A 746 6.56 -28.11 4.14
N THR A 747 6.44 -26.81 3.82
CA THR A 747 7.59 -25.99 3.41
C THR A 747 7.71 -24.70 4.21
N ALA A 748 8.95 -24.25 4.43
CA ALA A 748 9.25 -22.88 4.86
C ALA A 748 10.26 -22.24 3.90
N GLY A 749 9.94 -21.05 3.40
CA GLY A 749 10.78 -20.29 2.48
C GLY A 749 11.38 -19.06 3.17
N PHE A 750 12.66 -18.82 2.91
CA PHE A 750 13.35 -17.59 3.29
C PHE A 750 14.37 -17.21 2.22
N GLY A 751 14.91 -16.01 2.30
CA GLY A 751 15.98 -15.62 1.39
C GLY A 751 16.91 -14.60 1.98
N PHE A 752 18.01 -14.37 1.28
CA PHE A 752 19.03 -13.44 1.74
C PHE A 752 19.86 -12.89 0.58
N GLN A 753 20.50 -11.76 0.84
CA GLN A 753 21.50 -11.15 -0.03
C GLN A 753 22.89 -11.42 0.52
N GLY A 754 23.84 -11.71 -0.37
CA GLY A 754 25.24 -11.83 -0.02
C GLY A 754 26.20 -11.19 -1.01
N SER A 755 27.44 -11.01 -0.58
CA SER A 755 28.57 -10.52 -1.37
C SER A 755 29.69 -11.56 -1.37
N TYR A 756 30.51 -11.59 -2.42
CA TYR A 756 31.67 -12.49 -2.51
C TYR A 756 32.69 -11.93 -3.51
N ASN A 757 33.92 -12.45 -3.49
CA ASN A 757 34.92 -12.18 -4.53
C ASN A 757 35.36 -13.50 -5.17
N GLY A 758 35.34 -13.59 -6.51
CA GLY A 758 35.80 -14.76 -7.25
C GLY A 758 34.66 -15.67 -7.69
N ALA A 759 34.46 -16.81 -7.02
CA ALA A 759 33.44 -17.80 -7.36
C ALA A 759 32.41 -17.94 -6.23
N ASN A 760 31.14 -18.19 -6.59
CA ASN A 760 30.03 -18.36 -5.66
C ASN A 760 29.40 -19.77 -5.75
N PRO A 761 30.09 -20.83 -5.30
CA PRO A 761 29.50 -22.16 -5.28
C PRO A 761 28.32 -22.24 -4.29
N ALA A 762 27.24 -22.90 -4.71
CA ALA A 762 26.14 -23.23 -3.81
C ALA A 762 26.61 -24.16 -2.67
N PRO A 763 26.02 -24.06 -1.46
CA PRO A 763 26.39 -24.94 -0.35
C PRO A 763 26.10 -26.42 -0.66
N ALA A 764 27.06 -27.29 -0.34
CA ALA A 764 26.96 -28.71 -0.63
C ALA A 764 26.10 -29.51 0.36
N ALA A 765 25.87 -28.97 1.57
CA ALA A 765 25.15 -29.64 2.63
C ALA A 765 24.42 -28.64 3.53
N PHE A 766 23.26 -29.06 4.03
CA PHE A 766 22.45 -28.32 4.99
C PHE A 766 22.06 -29.23 6.15
N THR A 767 21.97 -28.68 7.36
CA THR A 767 21.37 -29.35 8.51
C THR A 767 20.20 -28.56 9.08
N LEU A 768 19.09 -29.23 9.36
CA LEU A 768 17.88 -28.68 9.97
C LEU A 768 17.73 -29.22 11.39
N ASN A 769 17.82 -28.36 12.40
CA ASN A 769 17.82 -28.74 13.82
C ASN A 769 18.84 -29.86 14.14
N GLY A 770 19.98 -29.86 13.44
CA GLY A 770 21.04 -30.87 13.57
C GLY A 770 20.88 -32.12 12.70
N ALA A 771 19.75 -32.32 12.02
CA ALA A 771 19.56 -33.43 11.08
C ALA A 771 19.99 -33.04 9.65
N ALA A 772 20.68 -33.93 8.94
CA ALA A 772 21.11 -33.67 7.55
C ALA A 772 19.91 -33.59 6.58
N CYS A 773 19.93 -32.59 5.70
CA CYS A 773 18.98 -32.46 4.60
C CYS A 773 19.62 -32.84 3.27
N THR A 774 18.83 -33.38 2.34
CA THR A 774 19.25 -33.53 0.95
C THR A 774 19.10 -32.22 0.20
N THR A 775 20.06 -31.85 -0.64
CA THR A 775 19.93 -30.73 -1.58
C THR A 775 19.04 -31.13 -2.75
N GLY A 776 18.09 -30.27 -3.11
CA GLY A 776 17.06 -30.53 -4.14
C GLY A 776 17.08 -29.53 -5.28
#